data_AF-A0A8C0Z1J4-F1
#
_entry.id   AF-A0A8C0Z1J4-F1
#
_cell.length_a   1.000
_cell.length_b   1.000
_cell.length_c   1.000
_cell.angle_alpha   90.00
_cell.angle_beta   90.00
_cell.angle_gamma   90.00
#
_symmetry.space_group_name_H-M   'P 1'
#
loop_
_entity.id
_entity.type
_entity.pdbx_description
1 polymer ?
#
loop_
_entity_poly.entity_id
_entity_poly.type
_entity_poly.pdbx_seq_one_letter_code
_entity_poly.pdbx_strand_id
1 'polypeptide(L)'
;MGAMEWSGGQAERPGRGRRVLVVGGGIAGLGAAQRLRAHPAFSQLRVLEATARAGGRIRSERGFGGVLELGAHWIHGPSRGNPVFELAAEHRLLREKDLSEENQRMETGGHVGLPSVTYASSGVSVSRELVVETASLFHSLIDQAREFVRGAAAPAPSVGEYVRGALRALAAGWTDREDARRLRLALMHNFLNVECCVSGTHSMDLVALAPFGEYTVLPGLDCTFPGGYQGLTNHIMASLPEDMIIFNKPVKTIHWNGSFQEAASPGETFPVLVECEDGGCFPAHHVIVTVPLGFLKEHVDTFFEPPLPTEKADAIRKLGFGTNNKIFLEFEEPFWEPGCQHIQVVWEDMSPLEDVASQLQDVWFKKLIGFWVLPSFEKRQAPRAQERAALPLAQRPVHQGLLQLRGRGQHRGGHRPAGTAPARGWRGGSGLKKMQGSLRLVDCVIEVHDARIPLSGRNPLFQEALGLKPHVLVLNKMDLADLKEQQKIIQHLEEEGLKNVVFTNCVRDENIQQVIPMVRGLVESSHRYHRQENLEYCALVIGIPNVGKSSLINALRRQHLRKGKATRVGGEPGITRAVMSRIQVCERPLMFLLDTPGVLAPRIQSVEMGLKLALCGTVLDHLVGEETLADYLLYTLNRHQLFGYVQHYGLDGACDDITRVLKHVAVRLGKTHKVKVLTGTGDVNVIQPNYPAAARDFLRTFRHGLLGPVMLDRDVLRSSSRADP
;
A
#
# COMPACT_ATOMS: atom_id res chain seq x y z
N MET A 1 -42.81 -8.99 38.41
CA MET A 1 -43.99 -8.16 38.08
C MET A 1 -43.50 -6.95 37.30
N GLY A 2 -44.16 -6.64 36.18
CA GLY A 2 -43.76 -5.58 35.25
C GLY A 2 -43.65 -6.06 33.81
N ALA A 3 -44.65 -6.80 33.31
CA ALA A 3 -44.82 -7.03 31.89
C ALA A 3 -45.33 -5.72 31.26
N MET A 4 -44.58 -5.18 30.31
CA MET A 4 -45.03 -4.02 29.54
C MET A 4 -45.70 -4.55 28.27
N GLU A 5 -47.03 -4.46 28.25
CA GLU A 5 -47.90 -4.84 27.15
C GLU A 5 -47.58 -4.00 25.91
N TRP A 6 -47.33 -4.68 24.79
CA TRP A 6 -47.35 -4.06 23.46
C TRP A 6 -48.81 -3.90 23.03
N SER A 7 -49.31 -2.66 23.10
CA SER A 7 -50.61 -2.27 22.57
C SER A 7 -50.63 -2.37 21.04
N GLY A 8 -51.73 -2.90 20.50
CA GLY A 8 -51.86 -3.38 19.13
C GLY A 8 -51.73 -2.35 18.01
N GLY A 9 -51.30 -2.85 16.86
CA GLY A 9 -51.32 -2.18 15.57
C GLY A 9 -51.63 -3.19 14.46
N GLN A 10 -52.83 -3.05 13.91
CA GLN A 10 -53.38 -3.54 12.63
C GLN A 10 -52.85 -4.87 12.04
N ALA A 11 -53.78 -5.82 11.85
CA ALA A 11 -53.59 -7.02 11.08
C ALA A 11 -52.98 -6.74 9.69
N GLU A 12 -51.77 -7.27 9.45
CA GLU A 12 -51.09 -7.21 8.14
C GLU A 12 -51.92 -7.93 7.08
N ARG A 13 -52.11 -7.26 5.94
CA ARG A 13 -52.72 -7.85 4.74
C ARG A 13 -51.85 -9.04 4.28
N PRO A 14 -52.44 -10.21 3.97
CA PRO A 14 -51.68 -11.34 3.46
C PRO A 14 -51.26 -11.05 2.02
N GLY A 15 -49.95 -11.01 1.73
CA GLY A 15 -49.47 -11.08 0.33
C GLY A 15 -48.10 -10.49 -0.03
N ARG A 16 -47.43 -9.67 0.80
CA ARG A 16 -46.09 -9.13 0.45
C ARG A 16 -45.15 -9.22 1.66
N GLY A 17 -44.07 -9.99 1.54
CA GLY A 17 -43.06 -10.12 2.59
C GLY A 17 -42.33 -8.80 2.85
N ARG A 18 -41.82 -8.64 4.08
CA ARG A 18 -41.13 -7.41 4.49
C ARG A 18 -39.83 -7.23 3.71
N ARG A 19 -39.59 -6.01 3.25
CA ARG A 19 -38.37 -5.61 2.54
C ARG A 19 -37.23 -5.32 3.51
N VAL A 20 -36.14 -6.06 3.39
CA VAL A 20 -34.94 -5.92 4.23
C VAL A 20 -33.73 -5.63 3.35
N LEU A 21 -32.94 -4.64 3.75
CA LEU A 21 -31.65 -4.37 3.12
C LEU A 21 -30.51 -4.70 4.09
N VAL A 22 -29.46 -5.32 3.58
CA VAL A 22 -28.19 -5.48 4.29
C VAL A 22 -27.16 -4.57 3.65
N VAL A 23 -26.56 -3.68 4.43
CA VAL A 23 -25.51 -2.77 3.96
C VAL A 23 -24.15 -3.35 4.36
N GLY A 24 -23.35 -3.72 3.36
CA GLY A 24 -22.08 -4.43 3.49
C GLY A 24 -22.22 -5.92 3.19
N GLY A 25 -21.49 -6.40 2.18
CA GLY A 25 -21.37 -7.80 1.79
C GLY A 25 -20.21 -8.53 2.47
N GLY A 26 -19.84 -8.14 3.69
CA GLY A 26 -18.87 -8.87 4.52
C GLY A 26 -19.41 -10.21 5.03
N ILE A 27 -18.59 -11.00 5.74
CA ILE A 27 -19.03 -12.29 6.31
C ILE A 27 -20.29 -12.15 7.19
N ALA A 28 -20.39 -11.07 7.97
CA ALA A 28 -21.57 -10.79 8.79
C ALA A 28 -22.81 -10.48 7.93
N GLY A 29 -22.67 -9.67 6.88
CA GLY A 29 -23.77 -9.33 5.98
C GLY A 29 -24.24 -10.53 5.15
N LEU A 30 -23.30 -11.34 4.64
CA LEU A 30 -23.61 -12.59 3.95
C LEU A 30 -24.30 -13.59 4.88
N GLY A 31 -23.83 -13.74 6.12
CA GLY A 31 -24.46 -14.59 7.13
C GLY A 31 -25.87 -14.12 7.50
N ALA A 32 -26.07 -12.80 7.65
CA ALA A 32 -27.40 -12.24 7.89
C ALA A 32 -28.33 -12.53 6.71
N ALA A 33 -27.84 -12.37 5.47
CA ALA A 33 -28.59 -12.65 4.27
C ALA A 33 -29.01 -14.12 4.17
N GLN A 34 -28.07 -15.04 4.40
CA GLN A 34 -28.30 -16.48 4.40
C GLN A 34 -29.33 -16.89 5.46
N ARG A 35 -29.23 -16.33 6.68
CA ARG A 35 -30.15 -16.66 7.78
C ARG A 35 -31.57 -16.14 7.53
N LEU A 36 -31.70 -14.91 7.04
CA LEU A 36 -33.01 -14.29 6.78
C LEU A 36 -33.71 -14.92 5.58
N ARG A 37 -32.96 -15.32 4.54
CA ARG A 37 -33.49 -16.02 3.37
C ARG A 37 -34.28 -17.28 3.76
N ALA A 38 -33.84 -17.99 4.80
CA ALA A 38 -34.50 -19.20 5.26
C ALA A 38 -35.91 -18.95 5.85
N HIS A 39 -36.30 -17.69 6.09
CA HIS A 39 -37.55 -17.34 6.73
C HIS A 39 -38.56 -16.74 5.73
N PRO A 40 -39.78 -17.31 5.58
CA PRO A 40 -40.77 -16.87 4.58
C PRO A 40 -41.18 -15.40 4.63
N ALA A 41 -41.11 -14.78 5.83
CA ALA A 41 -41.49 -13.37 6.03
C ALA A 41 -40.58 -12.35 5.32
N PHE A 42 -39.35 -12.74 4.94
CA PHE A 42 -38.34 -11.84 4.36
C PHE A 42 -38.07 -12.15 2.88
N SER A 43 -39.14 -12.27 2.09
CA SER A 43 -39.05 -12.60 0.67
C SER A 43 -38.44 -11.48 -0.20
N GLN A 44 -38.29 -10.26 0.33
CA GLN A 44 -37.68 -9.12 -0.37
C GLN A 44 -36.38 -8.67 0.31
N LEU A 45 -35.36 -9.53 0.25
CA LEU A 45 -34.04 -9.28 0.84
C LEU A 45 -33.03 -8.88 -0.24
N ARG A 46 -32.25 -7.82 0.00
CA ARG A 46 -31.09 -7.46 -0.84
C ARG A 46 -29.88 -7.08 0.00
N VAL A 47 -28.69 -7.31 -0.53
CA VAL A 47 -27.41 -6.90 0.04
C VAL A 47 -26.79 -5.84 -0.86
N LEU A 48 -26.43 -4.69 -0.31
CA LEU A 48 -25.70 -3.63 -1.00
C LEU A 48 -24.23 -3.72 -0.62
N GLU A 49 -23.38 -4.08 -1.57
CA GLU A 49 -21.93 -4.17 -1.39
C GLU A 49 -21.24 -3.03 -2.15
N ALA A 50 -20.46 -2.23 -1.43
CA ALA A 50 -19.81 -1.04 -1.97
C ALA A 50 -18.78 -1.38 -3.05
N THR A 51 -18.13 -2.55 -2.96
CA THR A 51 -17.08 -2.98 -3.88
C THR A 51 -17.59 -3.97 -4.93
N ALA A 52 -16.71 -4.38 -5.83
CA ALA A 52 -17.00 -5.43 -6.81
C ALA A 52 -16.95 -6.86 -6.23
N ARG A 53 -16.75 -7.02 -4.92
CA ARG A 53 -16.50 -8.33 -4.29
C ARG A 53 -17.07 -8.41 -2.88
N ALA A 54 -17.75 -9.50 -2.56
CA ALA A 54 -18.19 -9.79 -1.20
C ALA A 54 -17.11 -10.54 -0.38
N GLY A 55 -17.36 -10.67 0.93
CA GLY A 55 -16.44 -11.25 1.91
C GLY A 55 -15.77 -10.20 2.81
N GLY A 56 -15.86 -8.92 2.47
CA GLY A 56 -15.32 -7.83 3.31
C GLY A 56 -13.83 -8.00 3.57
N ARG A 57 -13.43 -8.09 4.85
CA ARG A 57 -12.03 -8.30 5.25
C ARG A 57 -11.49 -9.70 4.96
N ILE A 58 -12.32 -10.69 4.65
CA ILE A 58 -11.85 -12.00 4.19
C ILE A 58 -11.36 -11.84 2.75
N ARG A 59 -10.08 -12.15 2.49
CA ARG A 59 -9.48 -12.07 1.16
C ARG A 59 -8.28 -13.01 1.08
N SER A 60 -8.41 -14.01 0.22
CA SER A 60 -7.35 -14.97 -0.09
C SER A 60 -6.84 -14.72 -1.51
N GLU A 61 -5.53 -14.79 -1.72
CA GLU A 61 -4.88 -14.68 -3.02
C GLU A 61 -3.97 -15.88 -3.24
N ARG A 62 -3.85 -16.35 -4.49
CA ARG A 62 -2.87 -17.38 -4.85
C ARG A 62 -1.57 -16.69 -5.24
N GLY A 63 -0.48 -17.07 -4.59
CA GLY A 63 0.85 -16.49 -4.80
C GLY A 63 1.92 -17.29 -4.06
N PHE A 64 3.19 -17.15 -4.46
CA PHE A 64 4.35 -17.79 -3.80
C PHE A 64 4.21 -19.32 -3.62
N GLY A 65 3.60 -20.01 -4.59
CA GLY A 65 3.38 -21.45 -4.49
C GLY A 65 2.43 -21.86 -3.34
N GLY A 66 1.54 -20.97 -2.91
CA GLY A 66 0.57 -21.20 -1.83
C GLY A 66 -0.71 -20.35 -1.92
N VAL A 67 -1.47 -20.34 -0.83
CA VAL A 67 -2.59 -19.41 -0.60
C VAL A 67 -2.17 -18.39 0.46
N LEU A 68 -2.24 -17.12 0.10
CA LEU A 68 -1.94 -15.98 0.97
C LEU A 68 -3.24 -15.40 1.48
N GLU A 69 -3.40 -15.36 2.80
CA GLU A 69 -4.50 -14.64 3.42
C GLU A 69 -4.13 -13.18 3.63
N LEU A 70 -4.61 -12.29 2.76
CA LEU A 70 -4.48 -10.85 2.96
C LEU A 70 -5.35 -10.34 4.11
N GLY A 71 -6.35 -11.13 4.49
CA GLY A 71 -7.37 -10.80 5.47
C GLY A 71 -7.38 -11.71 6.70
N ALA A 72 -8.54 -12.23 7.06
CA ALA A 72 -8.69 -13.26 8.09
C ALA A 72 -7.76 -14.46 7.84
N HIS A 73 -7.17 -15.02 8.90
CA HIS A 73 -6.16 -16.09 8.77
C HIS A 73 -6.45 -17.32 9.62
N TRP A 74 -7.06 -17.17 10.80
CA TRP A 74 -7.25 -18.27 11.76
C TRP A 74 -8.73 -18.44 12.12
N ILE A 75 -9.15 -19.69 12.26
CA ILE A 75 -10.36 -20.07 12.98
C ILE A 75 -9.86 -20.33 14.39
N HIS A 76 -10.17 -19.41 15.29
CA HIS A 76 -9.79 -19.55 16.69
C HIS A 76 -10.73 -20.52 17.40
N GLY A 77 -10.17 -21.52 18.07
CA GLY A 77 -10.95 -22.57 18.74
C GLY A 77 -11.90 -23.32 17.79
N PRO A 78 -11.37 -24.08 16.81
CA PRO A 78 -12.18 -24.89 15.91
C PRO A 78 -12.87 -26.03 16.67
N SER A 79 -14.11 -25.78 17.08
CA SER A 79 -14.96 -26.71 17.82
C SER A 79 -16.42 -26.51 17.40
N ARG A 80 -17.31 -27.42 17.77
CA ARG A 80 -18.76 -27.33 17.48
C ARG A 80 -19.41 -26.04 18.01
N GLY A 81 -18.83 -25.38 19.01
CA GLY A 81 -19.31 -24.08 19.47
C GLY A 81 -19.00 -22.92 18.52
N ASN A 82 -18.13 -23.12 17.53
CA ASN A 82 -17.70 -22.09 16.61
C ASN A 82 -18.46 -22.19 15.27
N PRO A 83 -19.36 -21.23 14.95
CA PRO A 83 -20.17 -21.30 13.73
C PRO A 83 -19.35 -21.21 12.44
N VAL A 84 -18.17 -20.57 12.47
CA VAL A 84 -17.26 -20.51 11.32
C VAL A 84 -16.64 -21.87 11.05
N PHE A 85 -16.28 -22.61 12.12
CA PHE A 85 -15.78 -23.97 12.01
C PHE A 85 -16.85 -24.93 11.47
N GLU A 86 -18.08 -24.86 11.99
CA GLU A 86 -19.16 -25.73 11.54
C GLU A 86 -19.46 -25.55 10.05
N LEU A 87 -19.60 -24.29 9.59
CA LEU A 87 -19.80 -23.98 8.17
C LEU A 87 -18.61 -24.43 7.31
N ALA A 88 -17.39 -24.27 7.80
CA ALA A 88 -16.19 -24.71 7.10
C ALA A 88 -16.12 -26.24 6.98
N ALA A 89 -16.53 -26.96 8.02
CA ALA A 89 -16.61 -28.42 8.03
C ALA A 89 -17.69 -28.93 7.08
N GLU A 90 -18.88 -28.33 7.09
CA GLU A 90 -19.99 -28.67 6.18
C GLU A 90 -19.57 -28.53 4.71
N HIS A 91 -18.85 -27.45 4.38
CA HIS A 91 -18.34 -27.20 3.04
C HIS A 91 -17.01 -27.90 2.73
N ARG A 92 -16.53 -28.78 3.61
CA ARG A 92 -15.28 -29.57 3.45
C ARG A 92 -14.06 -28.70 3.15
N LEU A 93 -13.95 -27.57 3.84
CA LEU A 93 -12.88 -26.60 3.64
C LEU A 93 -11.72 -26.73 4.63
N LEU A 94 -11.80 -27.68 5.57
CA LEU A 94 -10.80 -27.94 6.62
C LEU A 94 -10.01 -29.23 6.34
N ARG A 95 -8.84 -29.38 6.98
CA ARG A 95 -8.07 -30.65 6.90
C ARG A 95 -8.67 -31.68 7.87
N GLU A 96 -8.47 -32.95 7.58
CA GLU A 96 -8.94 -34.06 8.44
C GLU A 96 -8.43 -33.94 9.88
N LYS A 97 -7.15 -33.57 10.06
CA LYS A 97 -6.58 -33.36 11.40
C LYS A 97 -7.27 -32.25 12.19
N ASP A 98 -7.78 -31.22 11.51
CA ASP A 98 -8.42 -30.07 12.15
C ASP A 98 -9.82 -30.45 12.66
N LEU A 99 -10.45 -31.46 12.04
CA LEU A 99 -11.76 -32.01 12.39
C LEU A 99 -11.72 -33.06 13.51
N SER A 100 -10.53 -33.47 13.97
CA SER A 100 -10.42 -34.54 14.98
C SER A 100 -11.04 -34.13 16.32
N GLU A 101 -11.65 -35.08 17.03
CA GLU A 101 -12.18 -34.82 18.38
C GLU A 101 -11.09 -34.45 19.37
N GLU A 102 -9.89 -34.99 19.20
CA GLU A 102 -8.72 -34.64 20.01
C GLU A 102 -8.40 -33.15 19.87
N ASN A 103 -8.35 -32.64 18.63
CA ASN A 103 -8.11 -31.22 18.39
C ASN A 103 -9.21 -30.38 19.07
N GLN A 104 -10.48 -30.70 18.81
CA GLN A 104 -11.63 -29.92 19.30
C GLN A 104 -11.72 -29.84 20.84
N ARG A 105 -11.08 -30.76 21.58
CA ARG A 105 -11.07 -30.77 23.05
C ARG A 105 -9.86 -30.06 23.67
N MET A 106 -8.90 -29.61 22.87
CA MET A 106 -7.70 -28.92 23.37
C MET A 106 -8.06 -27.57 24.00
N GLU A 107 -7.76 -27.40 25.29
CA GLU A 107 -7.91 -26.13 26.00
C GLU A 107 -6.63 -25.31 25.93
N THR A 108 -6.56 -24.40 24.95
CA THR A 108 -5.38 -23.54 24.74
C THR A 108 -5.39 -22.27 25.58
N GLY A 109 -6.51 -21.96 26.23
CA GLY A 109 -6.72 -20.67 26.89
C GLY A 109 -6.66 -19.48 25.92
N GLY A 110 -6.77 -19.71 24.60
CA GLY A 110 -6.65 -18.66 23.59
C GLY A 110 -5.22 -18.15 23.41
N HIS A 111 -4.24 -18.81 24.03
CA HIS A 111 -2.83 -18.48 23.90
C HIS A 111 -2.26 -19.05 22.59
N VAL A 112 -1.39 -18.29 21.93
CA VAL A 112 -0.71 -18.73 20.72
C VAL A 112 0.29 -19.83 21.06
N GLY A 113 0.37 -20.86 20.23
CA GLY A 113 1.34 -21.95 20.40
C GLY A 113 2.79 -21.46 20.46
N LEU A 114 3.63 -22.18 21.20
CA LEU A 114 5.05 -21.86 21.33
C LEU A 114 5.76 -21.84 19.96
N PRO A 115 6.72 -20.93 19.76
CA PRO A 115 7.47 -20.86 18.52
C PRO A 115 8.32 -22.11 18.30
N SER A 116 8.57 -22.42 17.02
CA SER A 116 9.51 -23.49 16.65
C SER A 116 10.95 -23.10 16.97
N VAL A 117 11.29 -21.83 16.75
CA VAL A 117 12.59 -21.24 17.05
C VAL A 117 12.44 -19.76 17.38
N THR A 118 13.33 -19.25 18.22
CA THR A 118 13.37 -17.83 18.62
C THR A 118 14.74 -17.26 18.35
N TYR A 119 14.79 -16.16 17.59
CA TYR A 119 16.04 -15.44 17.32
C TYR A 119 16.01 -14.06 17.99
N ALA A 120 17.11 -13.74 18.68
CA ALA A 120 17.35 -12.42 19.20
C ALA A 120 17.86 -11.47 18.09
N SER A 121 17.78 -10.16 18.31
CA SER A 121 18.25 -9.12 17.38
C SER A 121 19.74 -9.21 17.05
N SER A 122 20.54 -9.81 17.94
CA SER A 122 21.94 -10.18 17.74
C SER A 122 22.16 -11.31 16.73
N GLY A 123 21.09 -11.99 16.29
CA GLY A 123 21.14 -13.17 15.41
C GLY A 123 21.35 -14.50 16.16
N VAL A 124 21.45 -14.46 17.49
CA VAL A 124 21.64 -15.64 18.33
C VAL A 124 20.30 -16.32 18.60
N SER A 125 20.29 -17.67 18.56
CA SER A 125 19.14 -18.47 18.96
C SER A 125 18.93 -18.40 20.47
N VAL A 126 17.70 -18.15 20.91
CA VAL A 126 17.33 -18.13 22.32
C VAL A 126 16.97 -19.54 22.78
N SER A 127 17.40 -19.93 23.98
CA SER A 127 17.11 -21.28 24.50
C SER A 127 15.61 -21.51 24.65
N ARG A 128 15.17 -22.72 24.30
CA ARG A 128 13.74 -23.08 24.34
C ARG A 128 13.21 -23.06 25.77
N GLU A 129 14.04 -23.45 26.74
CA GLU A 129 13.72 -23.46 28.16
C GLU A 129 13.35 -22.06 28.65
N LEU A 130 14.15 -21.05 28.28
CA LEU A 130 13.89 -19.65 28.66
C LEU A 130 12.62 -19.12 28.01
N VAL A 131 12.39 -19.44 26.73
CA VAL A 131 11.16 -19.04 26.02
C VAL A 131 9.93 -19.65 26.67
N VAL A 132 9.97 -20.94 27.02
CA VAL A 132 8.87 -21.65 27.70
C VAL A 132 8.60 -21.05 29.08
N GLU A 133 9.64 -20.87 29.90
CA GLU A 133 9.50 -20.29 31.24
C GLU A 133 8.87 -18.90 31.18
N THR A 134 9.36 -18.06 30.25
CA THR A 134 8.86 -16.69 30.07
C THR A 134 7.42 -16.67 29.54
N ALA A 135 7.09 -17.55 28.58
CA ALA A 135 5.74 -17.67 28.05
C ALA A 135 4.74 -18.12 29.12
N SER A 136 5.08 -19.12 29.94
CA SER A 136 4.23 -19.58 31.04
C SER A 136 3.94 -18.47 32.05
N LEU A 137 4.96 -17.69 32.41
CA LEU A 137 4.78 -16.54 33.29
C LEU A 137 3.87 -15.48 32.65
N PHE A 138 4.08 -15.17 31.37
CA PHE A 138 3.26 -14.20 30.64
C PHE A 138 1.79 -14.64 30.52
N HIS A 139 1.54 -15.88 30.10
CA HIS A 139 0.18 -16.43 29.98
C HIS A 139 -0.55 -16.41 31.31
N SER A 140 0.12 -16.72 32.42
CA SER A 140 -0.46 -16.62 33.76
C SER A 140 -0.90 -15.19 34.09
N LEU A 141 -0.11 -14.16 33.73
CA LEU A 141 -0.49 -12.76 33.92
C LEU A 141 -1.72 -12.37 33.08
N ILE A 142 -1.79 -12.85 31.84
CA ILE A 142 -2.95 -12.60 30.96
C ILE A 142 -4.20 -13.30 31.48
N ASP A 143 -4.09 -14.53 31.98
CA ASP A 143 -5.21 -15.26 32.55
C ASP A 143 -5.73 -14.59 33.82
N GLN A 144 -4.84 -14.14 34.71
CA GLN A 144 -5.22 -13.32 35.87
C GLN A 144 -5.90 -12.01 35.45
N ALA A 145 -5.44 -11.36 34.38
CA ALA A 145 -6.08 -10.16 33.86
C ALA A 145 -7.53 -10.41 33.41
N ARG A 146 -7.84 -11.62 32.92
CA ARG A 146 -9.20 -12.01 32.51
C ARG A 146 -10.13 -12.25 33.70
N GLU A 147 -9.61 -12.61 34.87
CA GLU A 147 -10.42 -12.88 36.06
C GLU A 147 -11.14 -11.64 36.61
N PHE A 148 -10.63 -10.43 36.32
CA PHE A 148 -11.22 -9.17 36.80
C PHE A 148 -12.63 -8.89 36.26
N VAL A 149 -13.08 -9.59 35.21
CA VAL A 149 -14.47 -9.52 34.74
C VAL A 149 -15.48 -9.94 35.80
N ARG A 150 -15.07 -10.78 36.77
CA ARG A 150 -15.91 -11.31 37.84
C ARG A 150 -15.72 -10.58 39.19
N GLY A 151 -14.79 -9.62 39.26
CA GLY A 151 -14.35 -8.98 40.50
C GLY A 151 -14.96 -7.60 40.78
N ALA A 152 -14.89 -7.15 42.03
CA ALA A 152 -15.33 -5.81 42.45
C ALA A 152 -14.16 -4.81 42.31
N ALA A 153 -14.14 -4.12 41.16
CA ALA A 153 -13.17 -3.11 40.71
C ALA A 153 -11.80 -3.64 40.25
N ALA A 154 -11.42 -3.27 39.02
CA ALA A 154 -10.14 -3.61 38.43
C ALA A 154 -9.01 -2.75 39.05
N PRO A 155 -7.85 -3.34 39.37
CA PRO A 155 -6.74 -2.64 40.06
C PRO A 155 -6.01 -1.63 39.18
N ALA A 156 -6.26 -1.65 37.88
CA ALA A 156 -5.72 -0.73 36.90
C ALA A 156 -6.78 -0.44 35.83
N PRO A 157 -6.71 0.71 35.13
CA PRO A 157 -7.65 1.04 34.06
C PRO A 157 -7.47 0.15 32.82
N SER A 158 -6.26 -0.35 32.57
CA SER A 158 -5.92 -1.10 31.36
C SER A 158 -5.12 -2.37 31.63
N VAL A 159 -5.19 -3.32 30.68
CA VAL A 159 -4.41 -4.56 30.72
C VAL A 159 -2.91 -4.26 30.70
N GLY A 160 -2.49 -3.28 29.89
CA GLY A 160 -1.09 -2.89 29.77
C GLY A 160 -0.51 -2.36 31.09
N GLU A 161 -1.24 -1.49 31.79
CA GLU A 161 -0.81 -0.98 33.09
C GLU A 161 -0.75 -2.09 34.16
N TYR A 162 -1.73 -2.98 34.19
CA TYR A 162 -1.74 -4.13 35.09
C TYR A 162 -0.54 -5.05 34.85
N VAL A 163 -0.32 -5.48 33.60
CA VAL A 163 0.79 -6.37 33.25
C VAL A 163 2.13 -5.70 33.56
N ARG A 164 2.29 -4.41 33.27
CA ARG A 164 3.51 -3.66 33.60
C ARG A 164 3.75 -3.61 35.11
N GLY A 165 2.71 -3.35 35.90
CA GLY A 165 2.77 -3.34 37.36
C GLY A 165 3.19 -4.70 37.94
N ALA A 166 2.54 -5.78 37.49
CA ALA A 166 2.85 -7.14 37.90
C ALA A 166 4.28 -7.55 37.50
N LEU A 167 4.71 -7.22 36.28
CA LEU A 167 6.06 -7.49 35.81
C LEU A 167 7.12 -6.72 36.60
N ARG A 168 6.87 -5.47 37.02
CA ARG A 168 7.81 -4.73 37.91
C ARG A 168 8.01 -5.44 39.23
N ALA A 169 6.93 -5.92 39.84
CA ALA A 169 6.99 -6.65 41.10
C ALA A 169 7.76 -7.97 40.96
N LEU A 170 7.48 -8.75 39.91
CA LEU A 170 8.19 -9.99 39.61
C LEU A 170 9.67 -9.75 39.32
N ALA A 171 9.98 -8.75 38.48
CA ALA A 171 11.34 -8.44 38.07
C ALA A 171 12.22 -7.90 39.21
N ALA A 172 11.64 -7.44 40.32
CA ALA A 172 12.39 -7.02 41.50
C ALA A 172 13.01 -8.20 42.25
N GLY A 173 12.45 -9.41 42.12
CA GLY A 173 12.94 -10.63 42.77
C GLY A 173 13.89 -11.48 41.91
N TRP A 174 14.16 -11.09 40.66
CA TRP A 174 15.04 -11.86 39.78
C TRP A 174 16.51 -11.70 40.16
N THR A 175 17.21 -12.82 40.30
CA THR A 175 18.66 -12.88 40.59
C THR A 175 19.51 -13.12 39.33
N ASP A 176 18.91 -12.98 38.15
CA ASP A 176 19.55 -13.20 36.85
C ASP A 176 20.71 -12.21 36.60
N ARG A 177 21.69 -12.61 35.78
CA ARG A 177 22.64 -11.67 35.16
C ARG A 177 21.87 -10.61 34.37
N GLU A 178 22.42 -9.40 34.27
CA GLU A 178 21.76 -8.27 33.60
C GLU A 178 21.35 -8.60 32.16
N ASP A 179 22.20 -9.29 31.39
CA ASP A 179 21.90 -9.70 30.02
C ASP A 179 20.73 -10.68 29.95
N ALA A 180 20.67 -11.66 30.87
CA ALA A 180 19.60 -12.63 30.95
C ALA A 180 18.27 -11.97 31.36
N ARG A 181 18.32 -11.02 32.30
CA ARG A 181 17.18 -10.19 32.70
C ARG A 181 16.66 -9.35 31.53
N ARG A 182 17.57 -8.73 30.77
CA ARG A 182 17.22 -7.93 29.58
C ARG A 182 16.55 -8.78 28.51
N LEU A 183 17.10 -9.96 28.21
CA LEU A 183 16.52 -10.89 27.26
C LEU A 183 15.13 -11.38 27.70
N ARG A 184 14.95 -11.68 28.99
CA ARG A 184 13.65 -12.06 29.57
C ARG A 184 12.61 -10.94 29.42
N LEU A 185 12.99 -9.68 29.67
CA LEU A 185 12.12 -8.53 29.42
C LEU A 185 11.80 -8.33 27.93
N ALA A 186 12.77 -8.52 27.04
CA ALA A 186 12.56 -8.44 25.60
C ALA A 186 11.56 -9.50 25.09
N LEU A 187 11.65 -10.72 25.61
CA LEU A 187 10.66 -11.79 25.36
C LEU A 187 9.27 -11.39 25.85
N MET A 188 9.15 -10.86 27.07
CA MET A 188 7.88 -10.35 27.62
C MET A 188 7.27 -9.24 26.75
N HIS A 189 8.11 -8.32 26.25
CA HIS A 189 7.66 -7.28 25.31
C HIS A 189 7.17 -7.88 23.98
N ASN A 190 7.84 -8.90 23.45
CA ASN A 190 7.36 -9.61 22.25
C ASN A 190 5.98 -10.27 22.50
N PHE A 191 5.79 -10.94 23.64
CA PHE A 191 4.49 -11.53 23.96
C PHE A 191 3.37 -10.49 24.15
N LEU A 192 3.68 -9.31 24.70
CA LEU A 192 2.74 -8.19 24.70
C LEU A 192 2.36 -7.72 23.30
N ASN A 193 3.31 -7.73 22.36
CA ASN A 193 3.00 -7.43 20.95
C ASN A 193 2.14 -8.53 20.32
N VAL A 194 2.31 -9.80 20.68
CA VAL A 194 1.41 -10.90 20.26
C VAL A 194 0.00 -10.62 20.75
N GLU A 195 -0.16 -10.27 22.03
CA GLU A 195 -1.47 -9.94 22.60
C GLU A 195 -2.09 -8.70 21.94
N CYS A 196 -1.29 -7.69 21.57
CA CYS A 196 -1.75 -6.56 20.78
C CYS A 196 -2.32 -6.99 19.42
N CYS A 197 -1.70 -7.97 18.76
CA CYS A 197 -2.21 -8.52 17.50
C CYS A 197 -3.53 -9.27 17.68
N VAL A 198 -3.68 -10.04 18.76
CA VAL A 198 -4.92 -10.78 19.10
C VAL A 198 -6.06 -9.80 19.41
N SER A 199 -5.79 -8.82 20.28
CA SER A 199 -6.75 -7.80 20.69
C SER A 199 -7.01 -6.73 19.61
N GLY A 200 -6.21 -6.71 18.53
CA GLY A 200 -6.34 -5.72 17.45
C GLY A 200 -6.11 -4.29 17.91
N THR A 201 -5.07 -4.07 18.73
CA THR A 201 -4.70 -2.78 19.33
C THR A 201 -3.23 -2.44 19.08
N HIS A 202 -2.84 -1.17 19.26
CA HIS A 202 -1.44 -0.73 19.16
C HIS A 202 -0.67 -0.88 20.49
N SER A 203 -1.40 -0.87 21.61
CA SER A 203 -0.89 -1.04 22.97
C SER A 203 -1.97 -1.69 23.82
N MET A 204 -1.55 -2.53 24.77
CA MET A 204 -2.43 -3.07 25.81
C MET A 204 -2.90 -2.00 26.80
N ASP A 205 -2.29 -0.82 26.81
CA ASP A 205 -2.77 0.34 27.58
C ASP A 205 -4.11 0.88 27.06
N LEU A 206 -4.48 0.53 25.82
CA LEU A 206 -5.77 0.90 25.22
C LEU A 206 -6.85 -0.17 25.43
N VAL A 207 -6.54 -1.27 26.11
CA VAL A 207 -7.47 -2.38 26.37
C VAL A 207 -7.91 -2.29 27.82
N ALA A 208 -9.21 -2.08 28.04
CA ALA A 208 -9.78 -1.96 29.37
C ALA A 208 -9.65 -3.28 30.14
N LEU A 209 -9.17 -3.22 31.39
CA LEU A 209 -8.93 -4.41 32.20
C LEU A 209 -10.24 -5.09 32.65
N ALA A 210 -11.19 -4.30 33.13
CA ALA A 210 -12.44 -4.83 33.69
C ALA A 210 -13.23 -5.74 32.72
N PRO A 211 -13.51 -5.34 31.47
CA PRO A 211 -14.24 -6.20 30.53
C PRO A 211 -13.32 -7.19 29.77
N PHE A 212 -12.02 -7.25 30.06
CA PHE A 212 -11.09 -8.05 29.27
C PHE A 212 -11.46 -9.55 29.25
N GLY A 213 -11.94 -10.07 30.38
CA GLY A 213 -12.41 -11.46 30.49
C GLY A 213 -13.79 -11.76 29.90
N GLU A 214 -14.49 -10.77 29.31
CA GLU A 214 -15.77 -11.03 28.62
C GLU A 214 -15.56 -11.82 27.31
N TYR A 215 -14.34 -11.78 26.74
CA TYR A 215 -14.02 -12.56 25.56
C TYR A 215 -14.06 -14.06 25.88
N THR A 216 -14.99 -14.77 25.24
CA THR A 216 -15.12 -16.22 25.38
C THR A 216 -14.14 -16.93 24.46
N VAL A 217 -13.18 -17.63 25.06
CA VAL A 217 -12.26 -18.51 24.35
C VAL A 217 -12.96 -19.82 24.04
N LEU A 218 -12.89 -20.26 22.78
CA LEU A 218 -13.40 -21.55 22.34
C LEU A 218 -12.27 -22.60 22.35
N PRO A 219 -12.55 -23.88 22.66
CA PRO A 219 -11.55 -24.93 22.62
C PRO A 219 -11.17 -25.28 21.18
N GLY A 220 -9.99 -25.87 21.01
CA GLY A 220 -9.42 -26.24 19.71
C GLY A 220 -8.08 -25.58 19.43
N LEU A 221 -7.16 -26.29 18.78
CA LEU A 221 -5.97 -25.66 18.20
C LEU A 221 -6.37 -24.93 16.92
N ASP A 222 -6.03 -23.65 16.86
CA ASP A 222 -6.34 -22.77 15.73
C ASP A 222 -6.00 -23.40 14.39
N CYS A 223 -6.94 -23.32 13.45
CA CYS A 223 -6.77 -23.89 12.11
C CYS A 223 -6.94 -22.86 11.00
N THR A 224 -6.57 -23.26 9.78
CA THR A 224 -6.60 -22.43 8.57
C THR A 224 -7.33 -23.16 7.46
N PHE A 225 -7.80 -22.41 6.46
CA PHE A 225 -8.39 -22.99 5.25
C PHE A 225 -7.27 -23.30 4.24
N PRO A 226 -7.00 -24.57 3.89
CA PRO A 226 -5.93 -24.90 2.95
C PRO A 226 -6.15 -24.31 1.55
N GLY A 227 -7.42 -24.15 1.15
CA GLY A 227 -7.83 -23.50 -0.10
C GLY A 227 -8.07 -22.00 0.02
N GLY A 228 -7.93 -21.44 1.22
CA GLY A 228 -8.19 -20.05 1.57
C GLY A 228 -9.57 -19.75 2.12
N TYR A 229 -9.68 -18.75 2.99
CA TYR A 229 -10.91 -18.27 3.63
C TYR A 229 -11.96 -17.79 2.64
N GLN A 230 -11.53 -17.31 1.47
CA GLN A 230 -12.44 -16.90 0.39
C GLN A 230 -13.37 -18.06 -0.01
N GLY A 231 -12.93 -19.31 0.16
CA GLY A 231 -13.76 -20.50 -0.03
C GLY A 231 -15.05 -20.45 0.78
N LEU A 232 -14.99 -20.05 2.05
CA LEU A 232 -16.18 -19.95 2.91
C LEU A 232 -17.17 -18.91 2.37
N THR A 233 -16.70 -17.70 2.06
CA THR A 233 -17.56 -16.63 1.54
C THR A 233 -18.18 -17.01 0.19
N ASN A 234 -17.44 -17.73 -0.66
CA ASN A 234 -17.95 -18.17 -1.97
C ASN A 234 -19.08 -19.19 -1.82
N HIS A 235 -18.99 -20.12 -0.86
CA HIS A 235 -20.06 -21.10 -0.61
C HIS A 235 -21.31 -20.43 -0.05
N ILE A 236 -21.15 -19.49 0.89
CA ILE A 236 -22.30 -18.71 1.40
C ILE A 236 -22.95 -17.95 0.25
N MET A 237 -22.17 -17.28 -0.60
CA MET A 237 -22.71 -16.57 -1.78
C MET A 237 -23.42 -17.49 -2.77
N ALA A 238 -22.85 -18.67 -3.07
CA ALA A 238 -23.47 -19.65 -3.96
C ALA A 238 -24.80 -20.19 -3.39
N SER A 239 -24.98 -20.11 -2.07
CA SER A 239 -26.24 -20.42 -1.40
C SER A 239 -27.25 -19.27 -1.41
N LEU A 240 -26.98 -18.13 -2.06
CA LEU A 240 -27.88 -16.98 -2.23
C LEU A 240 -28.27 -16.82 -3.70
N PRO A 241 -29.46 -16.25 -4.02
CA PRO A 241 -29.83 -15.93 -5.40
C PRO A 241 -28.89 -14.89 -6.01
N GLU A 242 -28.61 -14.99 -7.31
CA GLU A 242 -27.66 -14.12 -8.01
C GLU A 242 -28.03 -12.63 -7.95
N ASP A 243 -29.33 -12.31 -7.93
CA ASP A 243 -29.86 -10.94 -7.89
C ASP A 243 -29.98 -10.37 -6.47
N MET A 244 -29.70 -11.16 -5.44
CA MET A 244 -29.80 -10.73 -4.05
C MET A 244 -28.69 -9.74 -3.67
N ILE A 245 -27.50 -9.87 -4.27
CA ILE A 245 -26.35 -9.01 -3.95
C ILE A 245 -26.13 -8.01 -5.08
N ILE A 246 -26.14 -6.72 -4.74
CA ILE A 246 -25.86 -5.62 -5.66
C ILE A 246 -24.47 -5.08 -5.35
N PHE A 247 -23.53 -5.35 -6.25
CA PHE A 247 -22.14 -4.89 -6.17
C PHE A 247 -21.97 -3.45 -6.69
N ASN A 248 -20.81 -2.86 -6.36
CA ASN A 248 -20.45 -1.48 -6.72
C ASN A 248 -21.55 -0.49 -6.33
N LYS A 249 -22.16 -0.71 -5.17
CA LYS A 249 -23.30 0.08 -4.67
C LYS A 249 -22.95 0.74 -3.34
N PRO A 250 -22.01 1.70 -3.33
CA PRO A 250 -21.64 2.40 -2.11
C PRO A 250 -22.85 3.17 -1.57
N VAL A 251 -23.18 2.91 -0.31
CA VAL A 251 -24.23 3.64 0.42
C VAL A 251 -23.62 4.96 0.91
N LYS A 252 -24.34 6.05 0.66
CA LYS A 252 -23.99 7.40 1.08
C LYS A 252 -24.58 7.71 2.45
N THR A 253 -25.90 7.56 2.60
CA THR A 253 -26.64 7.91 3.81
C THR A 253 -27.82 6.96 4.02
N ILE A 254 -28.07 6.59 5.27
CA ILE A 254 -29.25 5.82 5.69
C ILE A 254 -30.21 6.78 6.39
N HIS A 255 -31.29 7.10 5.70
CA HIS A 255 -32.39 7.89 6.23
C HIS A 255 -33.35 6.98 6.98
N TRP A 256 -33.51 7.14 8.28
CA TRP A 256 -34.33 6.25 9.12
C TRP A 256 -35.32 7.04 9.98
N ASN A 257 -36.31 6.34 10.55
CA ASN A 257 -37.41 6.96 11.30
C ASN A 257 -38.22 7.96 10.45
N GLY A 258 -38.34 7.69 9.15
CA GLY A 258 -39.09 8.49 8.19
C GLY A 258 -40.37 7.82 7.72
N SER A 259 -41.00 8.41 6.70
CA SER A 259 -42.12 7.80 5.97
C SER A 259 -41.87 8.00 4.48
N PHE A 260 -41.18 7.05 3.88
CA PHE A 260 -40.73 7.12 2.49
C PHE A 260 -41.67 6.31 1.58
N GLN A 261 -41.92 6.79 0.38
CA GLN A 261 -42.75 6.11 -0.62
C GLN A 261 -41.95 5.90 -1.90
N GLU A 262 -42.28 4.84 -2.64
CA GLU A 262 -41.77 4.63 -3.99
C GLU A 262 -42.90 4.63 -5.01
N ALA A 263 -42.62 5.16 -6.20
CA ALA A 263 -43.57 5.16 -7.31
C ALA A 263 -44.01 3.74 -7.70
N ALA A 264 -43.14 2.74 -7.51
CA ALA A 264 -43.39 1.34 -7.85
C ALA A 264 -44.35 0.61 -6.87
N SER A 265 -44.61 1.18 -5.70
CA SER A 265 -45.51 0.62 -4.67
C SER A 265 -46.37 1.74 -4.07
N PRO A 266 -47.33 2.31 -4.85
CA PRO A 266 -48.15 3.43 -4.40
C PRO A 266 -48.95 3.05 -3.14
N GLY A 267 -48.83 3.87 -2.08
CA GLY A 267 -49.55 3.67 -0.82
C GLY A 267 -48.83 2.81 0.23
N GLU A 268 -47.67 2.22 -0.09
CA GLU A 268 -46.80 1.57 0.89
C GLU A 268 -45.77 2.57 1.43
N THR A 269 -45.63 2.65 2.74
CA THR A 269 -44.66 3.55 3.41
C THR A 269 -43.55 2.75 4.06
N PHE A 270 -42.30 3.16 3.83
CA PHE A 270 -41.11 2.54 4.37
C PHE A 270 -40.52 3.45 5.47
N PRO A 271 -40.16 2.90 6.65
CA PRO A 271 -39.53 3.67 7.72
C PRO A 271 -38.06 4.04 7.45
N VAL A 272 -37.43 3.40 6.47
CA VAL A 272 -36.02 3.60 6.12
C VAL A 272 -35.84 3.77 4.61
N LEU A 273 -34.96 4.67 4.20
CA LEU A 273 -34.51 4.90 2.84
C LEU A 273 -32.98 4.89 2.80
N VAL A 274 -32.41 3.98 2.02
CA VAL A 274 -30.96 3.91 1.80
C VAL A 274 -30.61 4.65 0.52
N GLU A 275 -29.84 5.73 0.64
CA GLU A 275 -29.32 6.53 -0.48
C GLU A 275 -27.90 6.08 -0.83
N CYS A 276 -27.64 5.83 -2.11
CA CYS A 276 -26.34 5.45 -2.65
C CYS A 276 -25.63 6.64 -3.32
N GLU A 277 -24.30 6.57 -3.44
CA GLU A 277 -23.51 7.67 -4.02
C GLU A 277 -23.84 7.94 -5.50
N ASP A 278 -24.36 6.94 -6.21
CA ASP A 278 -24.80 7.06 -7.61
C ASP A 278 -26.22 7.63 -7.74
N GLY A 279 -26.83 8.06 -6.63
CA GLY A 279 -28.19 8.58 -6.58
C GLY A 279 -29.27 7.47 -6.51
N GLY A 280 -28.88 6.20 -6.47
CA GLY A 280 -29.81 5.10 -6.25
C GLY A 280 -30.46 5.17 -4.86
N CYS A 281 -31.76 4.98 -4.77
CA CYS A 281 -32.52 5.03 -3.52
C CYS A 281 -33.28 3.71 -3.31
N PHE A 282 -33.16 3.13 -2.11
CA PHE A 282 -33.78 1.86 -1.76
C PHE A 282 -34.61 2.02 -0.47
N PRO A 283 -35.94 2.20 -0.58
CA PRO A 283 -36.83 2.16 0.57
C PRO A 283 -36.89 0.75 1.14
N ALA A 284 -36.93 0.61 2.48
CA ALA A 284 -36.98 -0.66 3.18
C ALA A 284 -37.71 -0.59 4.52
N HIS A 285 -38.25 -1.73 4.95
CA HIS A 285 -38.85 -1.88 6.28
C HIS A 285 -37.78 -1.97 7.36
N HIS A 286 -36.68 -2.66 7.05
CA HIS A 286 -35.56 -2.83 7.96
C HIS A 286 -34.24 -2.75 7.20
N VAL A 287 -33.21 -2.22 7.88
CA VAL A 287 -31.84 -2.20 7.39
C VAL A 287 -30.92 -2.84 8.42
N ILE A 288 -30.08 -3.77 7.98
CA ILE A 288 -29.00 -4.35 8.76
C ILE A 288 -27.70 -3.73 8.28
N VAL A 289 -26.97 -3.07 9.19
CA VAL A 289 -25.70 -2.42 8.86
C VAL A 289 -24.55 -3.30 9.32
N THR A 290 -23.70 -3.73 8.39
CA THR A 290 -22.56 -4.63 8.64
C THR A 290 -21.24 -4.06 8.12
N VAL A 291 -21.19 -2.74 7.92
CA VAL A 291 -19.97 -2.04 7.48
C VAL A 291 -18.88 -2.08 8.57
N PRO A 292 -17.59 -1.98 8.20
CA PRO A 292 -16.50 -2.06 9.18
C PRO A 292 -16.55 -0.94 10.23
N LEU A 293 -16.11 -1.23 11.46
CA LEU A 293 -16.03 -0.23 12.55
C LEU A 293 -15.18 1.00 12.15
N GLY A 294 -14.06 0.80 11.45
CA GLY A 294 -13.23 1.90 10.96
C GLY A 294 -14.00 2.88 10.05
N PHE A 295 -14.89 2.37 9.20
CA PHE A 295 -15.79 3.19 8.37
C PHE A 295 -16.80 3.95 9.23
N LEU A 296 -17.44 3.29 10.19
CA LEU A 296 -18.37 3.95 11.11
C LEU A 296 -17.67 5.07 11.89
N LYS A 297 -16.45 4.86 12.37
CA LYS A 297 -15.69 5.90 13.09
C LYS A 297 -15.46 7.15 12.24
N GLU A 298 -15.22 6.99 10.94
CA GLU A 298 -14.98 8.11 10.02
C GLU A 298 -16.27 8.80 9.58
N HIS A 299 -17.39 8.07 9.50
CA HIS A 299 -18.61 8.56 8.86
C HIS A 299 -19.86 8.56 9.77
N VAL A 300 -19.76 8.26 11.07
CA VAL A 300 -20.92 8.15 11.98
C VAL A 300 -21.80 9.40 11.97
N ASP A 301 -21.19 10.58 11.81
CA ASP A 301 -21.89 11.87 11.83
C ASP A 301 -22.64 12.18 10.51
N THR A 302 -22.37 11.45 9.43
CA THR A 302 -22.95 11.69 8.09
C THR A 302 -23.66 10.48 7.48
N PHE A 303 -23.40 9.28 7.98
CA PHE A 303 -23.91 8.03 7.41
C PHE A 303 -25.35 7.72 7.83
N PHE A 304 -25.84 8.32 8.91
CA PHE A 304 -27.19 8.14 9.43
C PHE A 304 -27.92 9.47 9.55
N GLU A 305 -29.17 9.50 9.07
CA GLU A 305 -30.05 10.66 9.17
C GLU A 305 -31.43 10.22 9.68
N PRO A 306 -31.91 10.70 10.84
CA PRO A 306 -31.20 11.55 11.81
C PRO A 306 -29.98 10.84 12.42
N PRO A 307 -29.09 11.56 13.15
CA PRO A 307 -27.94 10.94 13.80
C PRO A 307 -28.34 9.78 14.72
N LEU A 308 -27.45 8.80 14.88
CA LEU A 308 -27.66 7.71 15.84
C LEU A 308 -27.80 8.23 17.27
N PRO A 309 -28.54 7.51 18.15
CA PRO A 309 -28.56 7.81 19.58
C PRO A 309 -27.14 7.94 20.14
N THR A 310 -26.94 8.90 21.04
CA THR A 310 -25.62 9.26 21.61
C THR A 310 -24.88 8.04 22.15
N GLU A 311 -25.57 7.12 22.83
CA GLU A 311 -24.97 5.89 23.36
C GLU A 311 -24.31 5.03 22.26
N LYS A 312 -24.96 4.89 21.10
CA LYS A 312 -24.41 4.12 19.96
C LYS A 312 -23.28 4.87 19.27
N ALA A 313 -23.43 6.19 19.08
CA ALA A 313 -22.39 7.02 18.49
C ALA A 313 -21.13 7.03 19.35
N ASP A 314 -21.28 7.15 20.67
CA ASP A 314 -20.18 7.10 21.63
C ASP A 314 -19.53 5.72 21.69
N ALA A 315 -20.31 4.63 21.62
CA ALA A 315 -19.75 3.29 21.52
C ALA A 315 -18.87 3.16 20.26
N ILE A 316 -19.34 3.62 19.10
CA ILE A 316 -18.54 3.64 17.85
C ILE A 316 -17.25 4.44 18.05
N ARG A 317 -17.31 5.62 18.67
CA ARG A 317 -16.13 6.49 18.89
C ARG A 317 -15.15 5.89 19.88
N LYS A 318 -15.63 5.25 20.96
CA LYS A 318 -14.79 4.73 22.07
C LYS A 318 -14.22 3.33 21.83
N LEU A 319 -14.90 2.47 21.06
CA LEU A 319 -14.38 1.12 20.77
C LEU A 319 -12.99 1.19 20.11
N GLY A 320 -12.05 0.38 20.57
CA GLY A 320 -10.71 0.29 19.98
C GLY A 320 -10.73 -0.18 18.53
N PHE A 321 -9.84 0.35 17.71
CA PHE A 321 -9.63 -0.14 16.34
C PHE A 321 -8.17 0.04 15.92
N GLY A 322 -7.38 -1.04 16.04
CA GLY A 322 -5.98 -1.08 15.66
C GLY A 322 -5.74 -1.50 14.22
N THR A 323 -4.50 -1.36 13.78
CA THR A 323 -4.05 -1.81 12.46
C THR A 323 -3.14 -3.03 12.60
N ASN A 324 -3.56 -4.17 12.05
CA ASN A 324 -2.69 -5.34 11.90
C ASN A 324 -2.16 -5.39 10.46
N ASN A 325 -0.84 -5.41 10.32
CA ASN A 325 -0.17 -5.53 9.02
C ASN A 325 0.35 -6.96 8.82
N LYS A 326 0.41 -7.39 7.57
CA LYS A 326 1.02 -8.67 7.18
C LYS A 326 2.15 -8.41 6.22
N ILE A 327 3.26 -9.11 6.43
CA ILE A 327 4.42 -9.11 5.55
C ILE A 327 4.62 -10.55 5.09
N PHE A 328 4.72 -10.73 3.77
CA PHE A 328 5.00 -12.02 3.16
C PHE A 328 6.42 -11.97 2.63
N LEU A 329 7.23 -12.95 3.02
CA LEU A 329 8.61 -13.10 2.57
C LEU A 329 8.74 -14.43 1.83
N GLU A 330 9.33 -14.40 0.65
CA GLU A 330 9.67 -15.58 -0.14
C GLU A 330 11.20 -15.72 -0.18
N PHE A 331 11.67 -16.95 -0.01
CA PHE A 331 13.08 -17.30 -0.06
C PHE A 331 13.27 -18.37 -1.13
N GLU A 332 14.38 -18.30 -1.88
CA GLU A 332 14.69 -19.30 -2.93
C GLU A 332 14.83 -20.72 -2.36
N GLU A 333 15.43 -20.82 -1.17
CA GLU A 333 15.58 -22.07 -0.43
C GLU A 333 15.16 -21.85 1.05
N PRO A 334 14.44 -22.80 1.68
CA PRO A 334 14.15 -22.74 3.11
C PRO A 334 15.45 -22.73 3.91
N PHE A 335 15.67 -21.70 4.73
CA PHE A 335 16.82 -21.63 5.65
C PHE A 335 16.52 -22.23 7.04
N TRP A 336 15.27 -22.61 7.28
CA TRP A 336 14.78 -23.18 8.54
C TRP A 336 14.66 -24.70 8.45
N GLU A 337 14.66 -25.35 9.60
CA GLU A 337 14.55 -26.82 9.70
C GLU A 337 13.18 -27.33 9.23
N PRO A 338 13.11 -28.56 8.67
CA PRO A 338 11.85 -29.21 8.35
C PRO A 338 10.90 -29.25 9.56
N GLY A 339 9.65 -28.85 9.35
CA GLY A 339 8.65 -28.78 10.41
C GLY A 339 8.64 -27.48 11.22
N CYS A 340 9.51 -26.51 10.91
CA CYS A 340 9.39 -25.16 11.44
C CYS A 340 8.05 -24.53 10.99
N GLN A 341 7.25 -24.08 11.96
CA GLN A 341 5.95 -23.44 11.70
C GLN A 341 5.94 -21.97 12.09
N HIS A 342 6.72 -21.59 13.10
CA HIS A 342 6.76 -20.24 13.63
C HIS A 342 8.18 -19.86 14.05
N ILE A 343 8.69 -18.78 13.47
CA ILE A 343 9.98 -18.16 13.79
C ILE A 343 9.71 -16.88 14.58
N GLN A 344 9.98 -16.87 15.88
CA GLN A 344 9.84 -15.69 16.73
C GLN A 344 11.08 -14.79 16.61
N VAL A 345 10.87 -13.47 16.59
CA VAL A 345 11.95 -12.48 16.54
C VAL A 345 11.86 -11.55 17.75
N VAL A 346 12.95 -11.45 18.51
CA VAL A 346 13.00 -10.72 19.78
C VAL A 346 14.03 -9.60 19.69
N TRP A 347 13.63 -8.39 20.08
CA TRP A 347 14.49 -7.20 20.06
C TRP A 347 15.05 -6.97 21.46
N GLU A 348 16.34 -7.25 21.66
CA GLU A 348 17.01 -7.26 22.98
C GLU A 348 17.05 -5.89 23.66
N ASP A 349 16.83 -4.81 22.90
CA ASP A 349 16.77 -3.44 23.42
C ASP A 349 15.34 -2.96 23.73
N MET A 350 14.37 -3.87 23.76
CA MET A 350 12.98 -3.56 24.09
C MET A 350 12.61 -4.12 25.48
N SER A 351 11.77 -3.37 26.20
CA SER A 351 11.28 -3.75 27.52
C SER A 351 9.82 -3.31 27.68
N PRO A 352 8.96 -4.11 28.33
CA PRO A 352 7.59 -3.71 28.62
C PRO A 352 7.50 -2.69 29.77
N LEU A 353 8.61 -2.47 30.48
CA LEU A 353 8.71 -1.57 31.62
C LEU A 353 9.12 -0.15 31.24
N GLU A 354 9.58 0.04 30.01
CA GLU A 354 10.04 1.31 29.46
C GLU A 354 8.97 1.92 28.54
N ASP A 355 8.71 3.21 28.72
CA ASP A 355 7.86 3.96 27.80
C ASP A 355 8.65 4.28 26.55
N VAL A 356 8.56 3.41 25.55
CA VAL A 356 9.11 3.72 24.24
C VAL A 356 8.15 4.65 23.53
N ALA A 357 8.20 5.95 23.88
CA ALA A 357 7.64 7.06 23.11
C ALA A 357 8.39 7.20 21.77
N SER A 358 8.42 6.12 21.00
CA SER A 358 9.06 6.08 19.70
C SER A 358 8.09 6.57 18.65
N GLN A 359 8.61 7.37 17.72
CA GLN A 359 7.93 7.60 16.46
C GLN A 359 7.89 6.23 15.76
N LEU A 360 6.74 5.55 15.81
CA LEU A 360 6.49 4.23 15.21
C LEU A 360 7.01 4.13 13.76
N GLN A 361 7.08 5.27 13.06
CA GLN A 361 7.59 5.38 11.69
C GLN A 361 9.03 4.83 11.54
N ASP A 362 9.88 5.00 12.55
CA ASP A 362 11.30 4.63 12.48
C ASP A 362 11.60 3.26 13.09
N VAL A 363 10.69 2.71 13.91
CA VAL A 363 10.91 1.46 14.67
C VAL A 363 9.77 0.45 14.56
N TRP A 364 8.86 0.60 13.58
CA TRP A 364 7.72 -0.31 13.40
C TRP A 364 8.13 -1.79 13.33
N PHE A 365 9.32 -2.08 12.78
CA PHE A 365 9.82 -3.45 12.65
C PHE A 365 10.07 -4.11 14.02
N LYS A 366 10.28 -3.31 15.07
CA LYS A 366 10.40 -3.80 16.45
C LYS A 366 9.08 -4.28 17.06
N LYS A 367 7.95 -3.99 16.41
CA LYS A 367 6.62 -4.53 16.73
C LYS A 367 6.34 -5.87 16.03
N LEU A 368 7.24 -6.36 15.16
CA LEU A 368 7.08 -7.67 14.54
C LEU A 368 7.20 -8.75 15.62
N ILE A 369 6.20 -9.63 15.66
CA ILE A 369 6.12 -10.73 16.62
C ILE A 369 6.90 -11.96 16.14
N GLY A 370 6.98 -12.15 14.82
CA GLY A 370 7.59 -13.32 14.20
C GLY A 370 7.04 -13.56 12.80
N PHE A 371 7.41 -14.69 12.22
CA PHE A 371 6.99 -15.15 10.90
C PHE A 371 6.42 -16.57 10.99
N TRP A 372 5.25 -16.77 10.39
CA TRP A 372 4.67 -18.10 10.21
C TRP A 372 5.12 -18.68 8.88
N VAL A 373 5.61 -19.91 8.91
CA VAL A 373 6.00 -20.64 7.71
C VAL A 373 4.74 -21.16 7.03
N LEU A 374 4.53 -20.73 5.78
CA LEU A 374 3.42 -21.21 4.97
C LEU A 374 3.78 -22.58 4.36
N PRO A 375 2.85 -23.55 4.37
CA PRO A 375 3.10 -24.83 3.71
C PRO A 375 3.21 -24.63 2.20
N SER A 376 4.25 -25.19 1.59
CA SER A 376 4.33 -25.33 0.13
C SER A 376 3.16 -26.19 -0.35
N PHE A 377 2.55 -25.88 -1.52
CA PHE A 377 1.61 -26.84 -2.12
C PHE A 377 2.30 -28.20 -2.24
N GLU A 378 1.79 -29.21 -1.52
CA GLU A 378 1.92 -30.57 -2.00
C GLU A 378 1.36 -30.54 -3.42
N LYS A 379 2.19 -30.80 -4.43
CA LYS A 379 1.68 -31.20 -5.74
C LYS A 379 0.71 -32.32 -5.43
N ARG A 380 -0.61 -32.09 -5.60
CA ARG A 380 -1.60 -33.18 -5.55
C ARG A 380 -0.97 -34.31 -6.36
N GLN A 381 -0.58 -35.39 -5.69
CA GLN A 381 -0.16 -36.59 -6.39
C GLN A 381 -1.35 -36.91 -7.29
N ALA A 382 -1.12 -36.94 -8.60
CA ALA A 382 -2.13 -37.45 -9.51
C ALA A 382 -2.59 -38.81 -8.93
N PRO A 383 -3.91 -39.07 -8.85
CA PRO A 383 -4.39 -40.31 -8.25
C PRO A 383 -3.64 -41.50 -8.88
N ARG A 384 -3.18 -42.42 -8.01
CA ARG A 384 -2.48 -43.64 -8.42
C ARG A 384 -3.25 -44.31 -9.55
N ALA A 385 -2.52 -44.82 -10.54
CA ALA A 385 -3.04 -45.35 -11.80
C ALA A 385 -3.84 -46.67 -11.70
N GLN A 386 -4.66 -46.85 -10.66
CA GLN A 386 -5.61 -47.96 -10.53
C GLN A 386 -7.07 -47.57 -10.76
N GLU A 387 -7.40 -46.28 -10.91
CA GLU A 387 -8.77 -45.80 -11.21
C GLU A 387 -8.92 -45.22 -12.63
N ARG A 388 -8.18 -45.74 -13.62
CA ARG A 388 -8.35 -45.40 -15.04
C ARG A 388 -8.69 -46.62 -15.87
N ALA A 389 -9.90 -47.13 -15.69
CA ALA A 389 -10.54 -48.02 -16.65
C ALA A 389 -11.88 -47.41 -17.09
N ALA A 390 -11.82 -46.39 -17.97
CA ALA A 390 -12.87 -46.07 -18.94
C ALA A 390 -12.40 -44.96 -19.91
N LEU A 391 -11.95 -45.39 -21.11
CA LEU A 391 -12.18 -44.76 -22.43
C LEU A 391 -11.43 -43.45 -22.81
N PRO A 392 -11.21 -43.17 -24.13
CA PRO A 392 -9.86 -43.29 -24.72
C PRO A 392 -9.24 -42.02 -25.34
N LEU A 393 -7.91 -42.10 -25.46
CA LEU A 393 -6.98 -41.55 -26.46
C LEU A 393 -7.49 -40.53 -27.50
N ALA A 394 -6.92 -39.32 -27.46
CA ALA A 394 -6.40 -38.65 -28.66
C ALA A 394 -5.36 -37.56 -28.32
N GLN A 395 -4.14 -37.78 -28.82
CA GLN A 395 -3.17 -36.80 -29.33
C GLN A 395 -2.38 -35.93 -28.33
N ARG A 396 -1.18 -36.44 -28.01
CA ARG A 396 0.03 -35.63 -27.75
C ARG A 396 0.76 -35.36 -29.09
N PRO A 397 1.66 -34.36 -29.16
CA PRO A 397 3.12 -34.60 -29.01
C PRO A 397 3.77 -33.54 -28.07
N VAL A 398 4.67 -33.78 -27.11
CA VAL A 398 6.02 -34.41 -27.01
C VAL A 398 7.13 -33.72 -27.82
N HIS A 399 7.98 -32.93 -27.15
CA HIS A 399 9.43 -33.15 -26.86
C HIS A 399 10.00 -31.88 -26.17
N GLN A 400 10.48 -31.91 -24.92
CA GLN A 400 11.80 -32.35 -24.38
C GLN A 400 13.01 -31.46 -24.73
N GLY A 401 13.75 -31.00 -23.71
CA GLY A 401 15.19 -30.71 -23.83
C GLY A 401 15.80 -29.66 -22.88
N LEU A 402 16.61 -30.16 -21.92
CA LEU A 402 17.81 -29.57 -21.26
C LEU A 402 17.65 -28.42 -20.24
N LEU A 403 17.93 -28.59 -18.94
CA LEU A 403 19.17 -28.88 -18.15
C LEU A 403 20.10 -27.67 -17.88
N GLN A 404 20.10 -27.28 -16.59
CA GLN A 404 21.21 -26.89 -15.69
C GLN A 404 22.27 -25.87 -16.13
N LEU A 405 22.53 -24.89 -15.24
CA LEU A 405 23.85 -24.70 -14.59
C LEU A 405 23.74 -23.74 -13.39
N ARG A 406 24.30 -24.17 -12.25
CA ARG A 406 24.48 -23.43 -10.99
C ARG A 406 25.74 -22.56 -11.06
N GLY A 407 25.74 -21.42 -10.37
CA GLY A 407 26.95 -20.65 -10.03
C GLY A 407 26.81 -19.98 -8.66
N ARG A 408 27.66 -20.36 -7.70
CA ARG A 408 27.80 -19.79 -6.35
C ARG A 408 28.72 -18.57 -6.38
N GLY A 409 28.52 -17.61 -5.48
CA GLY A 409 29.48 -16.55 -5.14
C GLY A 409 29.15 -15.87 -3.81
N GLN A 410 30.14 -15.72 -2.93
CA GLN A 410 30.06 -15.39 -1.50
C GLN A 410 30.35 -13.90 -1.19
N HIS A 411 29.66 -13.40 -0.15
CA HIS A 411 30.02 -12.49 0.96
C HIS A 411 30.95 -11.24 0.85
N ARG A 412 30.55 -10.26 1.69
CA ARG A 412 31.27 -9.17 2.42
C ARG A 412 30.94 -7.77 1.88
N GLY A 413 30.59 -6.73 2.62
CA GLY A 413 30.56 -6.44 4.06
C GLY A 413 31.00 -4.97 4.27
N GLY A 414 30.25 -4.17 5.05
CA GLY A 414 30.83 -3.04 5.81
C GLY A 414 30.52 -1.58 5.43
N HIS A 415 29.70 -0.95 6.29
CA HIS A 415 29.82 0.41 6.87
C HIS A 415 29.38 1.71 6.17
N ARG A 416 28.61 2.48 6.96
CA ARG A 416 28.12 3.87 6.79
C ARG A 416 28.93 4.83 7.68
N PRO A 417 28.81 6.15 7.46
CA PRO A 417 28.46 7.02 8.60
C PRO A 417 27.40 8.12 8.32
N ALA A 418 26.62 8.37 9.38
CA ALA A 418 26.05 9.62 9.94
C ALA A 418 25.49 10.78 9.08
N GLY A 419 24.15 10.86 8.99
CA GLY A 419 23.26 11.85 9.62
C GLY A 419 23.49 13.38 9.54
N THR A 420 22.53 14.09 8.92
CA THR A 420 21.99 15.40 9.36
C THR A 420 20.48 15.50 9.06
N ALA A 421 19.72 16.18 9.93
CA ALA A 421 18.25 16.21 10.01
C ALA A 421 17.56 17.12 8.95
N PRO A 422 16.25 16.89 8.61
CA PRO A 422 15.63 17.51 7.43
C PRO A 422 14.89 18.84 7.72
N ALA A 423 14.96 19.75 6.75
CA ALA A 423 14.16 20.96 6.66
C ALA A 423 12.71 20.68 6.23
N ARG A 424 11.76 21.43 6.81
CA ARG A 424 10.31 21.37 6.54
C ARG A 424 9.99 21.68 5.07
N GLY A 425 9.29 20.75 4.40
CA GLY A 425 8.76 20.95 3.04
C GLY A 425 8.38 19.66 2.29
N TRP A 426 8.84 18.50 2.75
CA TRP A 426 8.68 17.23 2.03
C TRP A 426 7.38 16.49 2.36
N ARG A 427 6.48 16.34 1.39
CA ARG A 427 5.33 15.40 1.45
C ARG A 427 5.54 14.21 0.48
N GLY A 428 6.63 13.45 0.65
CA GLY A 428 6.90 12.26 -0.18
C GLY A 428 6.00 11.05 0.15
N GLY A 429 5.64 10.86 1.42
CA GLY A 429 4.97 9.63 1.89
C GLY A 429 3.52 9.46 1.42
N SER A 430 2.76 10.54 1.22
CA SER A 430 1.36 10.46 0.79
C SER A 430 1.19 10.11 -0.69
N GLY A 431 2.16 10.47 -1.54
CA GLY A 431 2.13 10.18 -2.97
C GLY A 431 2.40 8.70 -3.26
N LEU A 432 3.37 8.11 -2.57
CA LEU A 432 3.74 6.71 -2.72
C LEU A 432 2.65 5.75 -2.22
N LYS A 433 2.03 6.04 -1.07
CA LYS A 433 0.90 5.25 -0.53
C LYS A 433 -0.31 5.23 -1.49
N LYS A 434 -0.62 6.37 -2.12
CA LYS A 434 -1.68 6.47 -3.13
C LYS A 434 -1.34 5.69 -4.40
N MET A 435 -0.08 5.74 -4.84
CA MET A 435 0.42 4.97 -5.97
C MET A 435 0.28 3.46 -5.74
N GLN A 436 0.69 2.97 -4.55
CA GLN A 436 0.58 1.56 -4.17
C GLN A 436 -0.87 1.02 -4.20
N GLY A 437 -1.85 1.84 -3.78
CA GLY A 437 -3.27 1.49 -3.87
C GLY A 437 -3.76 1.22 -5.30
N SER A 438 -3.21 1.93 -6.29
CA SER A 438 -3.65 1.85 -7.68
C SER A 438 -2.89 0.83 -8.53
N LEU A 439 -1.82 0.25 -8.02
CA LEU A 439 -1.12 -0.85 -8.69
C LEU A 439 -2.03 -2.08 -8.90
N ARG A 440 -3.06 -2.23 -8.07
CA ARG A 440 -4.09 -3.27 -8.23
C ARG A 440 -5.02 -3.03 -9.42
N LEU A 441 -5.15 -1.78 -9.88
CA LEU A 441 -6.07 -1.37 -10.96
C LEU A 441 -5.42 -1.37 -12.35
N VAL A 442 -4.11 -1.62 -12.44
CA VAL A 442 -3.33 -1.49 -13.68
C VAL A 442 -2.65 -2.79 -14.07
N ASP A 443 -2.44 -2.92 -15.38
CA ASP A 443 -1.78 -4.05 -16.03
C ASP A 443 -0.29 -3.78 -16.25
N CYS A 444 0.09 -2.51 -16.41
CA CYS A 444 1.46 -2.07 -16.71
C CYS A 444 1.76 -0.73 -16.04
N VAL A 445 3.04 -0.45 -15.82
CA VAL A 445 3.52 0.81 -15.30
C VAL A 445 4.36 1.51 -16.36
N ILE A 446 4.07 2.80 -16.57
CA ILE A 446 4.81 3.68 -17.46
C ILE A 446 5.53 4.70 -16.59
N GLU A 447 6.82 4.50 -16.36
CA GLU A 447 7.68 5.48 -15.68
C GLU A 447 8.11 6.55 -16.69
N VAL A 448 7.83 7.82 -16.40
CA VAL A 448 8.27 8.94 -17.22
C VAL A 448 9.42 9.65 -16.54
N HIS A 449 10.52 9.85 -17.27
CA HIS A 449 11.70 10.58 -16.78
C HIS A 449 12.26 11.52 -17.85
N ASP A 450 13.14 12.43 -17.46
CA ASP A 450 13.72 13.45 -18.36
C ASP A 450 14.94 12.88 -19.11
N ALA A 451 14.93 12.92 -20.44
CA ALA A 451 15.96 12.33 -21.29
C ALA A 451 17.34 12.99 -21.13
N ARG A 452 17.43 14.17 -20.50
CA ARG A 452 18.72 14.83 -20.20
C ARG A 452 19.44 14.23 -18.98
N ILE A 453 18.70 13.51 -18.14
CA ILE A 453 19.20 12.82 -16.93
C ILE A 453 18.66 11.38 -16.86
N PRO A 454 18.93 10.54 -17.88
CA PRO A 454 18.33 9.22 -17.98
C PRO A 454 18.71 8.28 -16.83
N LEU A 455 19.82 8.54 -16.13
CA LEU A 455 20.34 7.71 -15.05
C LEU A 455 20.14 8.38 -13.68
N SER A 456 20.41 9.68 -13.58
CA SER A 456 20.34 10.42 -12.33
C SER A 456 18.90 10.77 -11.94
N GLY A 457 18.63 10.71 -10.63
CA GLY A 457 17.43 11.32 -10.05
C GLY A 457 16.13 10.57 -10.32
N ARG A 458 16.19 9.35 -10.87
CA ARG A 458 15.07 8.41 -10.83
C ARG A 458 14.77 8.02 -9.39
N ASN A 459 13.52 7.65 -9.11
CA ASN A 459 13.10 7.32 -7.76
C ASN A 459 13.27 5.80 -7.52
N PRO A 460 14.24 5.35 -6.70
CA PRO A 460 14.48 3.92 -6.48
C PRO A 460 13.26 3.19 -5.93
N LEU A 461 12.42 3.91 -5.16
CA LEU A 461 11.19 3.37 -4.59
C LEU A 461 10.17 2.96 -5.66
N PHE A 462 10.29 3.46 -6.90
CA PHE A 462 9.47 2.96 -8.00
C PHE A 462 9.85 1.53 -8.30
N GLN A 463 11.13 1.19 -8.48
CA GLN A 463 11.53 -0.19 -8.72
C GLN A 463 11.12 -1.12 -7.57
N GLU A 464 11.27 -0.68 -6.32
CA GLU A 464 10.93 -1.47 -5.13
C GLU A 464 9.40 -1.64 -4.92
N ALA A 465 8.59 -0.60 -5.19
CA ALA A 465 7.17 -0.61 -4.87
C ALA A 465 6.26 -1.16 -5.98
N LEU A 466 6.73 -1.27 -7.22
CA LEU A 466 5.89 -1.60 -8.38
C LEU A 466 5.66 -3.12 -8.61
N GLY A 467 6.32 -3.98 -7.83
CA GLY A 467 6.17 -5.44 -7.91
C GLY A 467 6.54 -6.02 -9.28
N LEU A 468 6.06 -7.22 -9.61
CA LEU A 468 6.33 -7.93 -10.88
C LEU A 468 5.57 -7.38 -12.10
N LYS A 469 5.06 -6.14 -12.05
CA LYS A 469 4.26 -5.58 -13.15
C LYS A 469 5.18 -5.23 -14.34
N PRO A 470 4.75 -5.49 -15.58
CA PRO A 470 5.51 -5.04 -16.74
C PRO A 470 5.74 -3.53 -16.70
N HIS A 471 6.97 -3.14 -16.98
CA HIS A 471 7.47 -1.78 -16.80
C HIS A 471 8.01 -1.23 -18.12
N VAL A 472 7.59 -0.01 -18.47
CA VAL A 472 8.10 0.78 -19.61
C VAL A 472 8.67 2.08 -19.09
N LEU A 473 9.93 2.36 -19.40
CA LEU A 473 10.58 3.62 -19.11
C LEU A 473 10.49 4.55 -20.33
N VAL A 474 9.81 5.68 -20.17
CA VAL A 474 9.69 6.73 -21.17
C VAL A 474 10.61 7.89 -20.82
N LEU A 475 11.69 8.03 -21.58
CA LEU A 475 12.63 9.15 -21.50
C LEU A 475 12.11 10.29 -22.39
N ASN A 476 11.36 11.21 -21.79
CA ASN A 476 10.71 12.32 -22.46
C ASN A 476 11.63 13.56 -22.57
N LYS A 477 11.29 14.49 -23.48
CA LYS A 477 12.09 15.68 -23.85
C LYS A 477 13.39 15.30 -24.56
N MET A 478 13.31 14.28 -25.41
CA MET A 478 14.46 13.77 -26.16
C MET A 478 15.07 14.82 -27.10
N ASP A 479 14.31 15.83 -27.49
CA ASP A 479 14.74 16.99 -28.29
C ASP A 479 15.69 17.93 -27.55
N LEU A 480 15.68 17.91 -26.21
CA LEU A 480 16.57 18.72 -25.37
C LEU A 480 17.85 17.97 -24.97
N ALA A 481 17.95 16.68 -25.27
CA ALA A 481 19.02 15.80 -24.83
C ALA A 481 20.00 15.50 -25.97
N ASP A 482 21.31 15.43 -25.68
CA ASP A 482 22.29 14.94 -26.66
C ASP A 482 22.24 13.40 -26.68
N LEU A 483 21.71 12.84 -27.78
CA LEU A 483 21.47 11.41 -27.95
C LEU A 483 22.57 10.68 -28.75
N LYS A 484 23.74 11.29 -28.98
CA LYS A 484 24.85 10.61 -29.69
C LYS A 484 25.26 9.28 -29.05
N GLU A 485 25.15 9.17 -27.73
CA GLU A 485 25.49 7.97 -26.96
C GLU A 485 24.24 7.19 -26.50
N GLN A 486 23.10 7.33 -27.20
CA GLN A 486 21.82 6.70 -26.85
C GLN A 486 21.93 5.19 -26.62
N GLN A 487 22.70 4.47 -27.45
CA GLN A 487 22.85 3.03 -27.30
C GLN A 487 23.56 2.64 -26.00
N LYS A 488 24.55 3.42 -25.56
CA LYS A 488 25.23 3.19 -24.26
C LYS A 488 24.28 3.41 -23.09
N ILE A 489 23.38 4.39 -23.21
CA ILE A 489 22.35 4.65 -22.18
C ILE A 489 21.40 3.47 -22.09
N ILE A 490 20.91 2.97 -23.23
CA ILE A 490 20.02 1.80 -23.27
C ILE A 490 20.71 0.58 -22.66
N GLN A 491 21.95 0.29 -23.07
CA GLN A 491 22.73 -0.83 -22.52
C GLN A 491 22.88 -0.72 -21.00
N HIS A 492 23.22 0.46 -20.48
CA HIS A 492 23.37 0.65 -19.04
C HIS A 492 22.03 0.47 -18.29
N LEU A 493 20.92 0.96 -18.85
CA LEU A 493 19.59 0.75 -18.27
C LEU A 493 19.17 -0.72 -18.34
N GLU A 494 19.55 -1.45 -19.39
CA GLU A 494 19.32 -2.90 -19.51
C GLU A 494 20.07 -3.69 -18.44
N GLU A 495 21.31 -3.30 -18.12
CA GLU A 495 22.10 -3.86 -17.01
C GLU A 495 21.41 -3.62 -15.65
N GLU A 496 20.71 -2.50 -15.49
CA GLU A 496 19.85 -2.21 -14.33
C GLU A 496 18.47 -2.91 -14.38
N GLY A 497 18.24 -3.79 -15.37
CA GLY A 497 17.02 -4.58 -15.52
C GLY A 497 15.89 -3.88 -16.30
N LEU A 498 16.15 -2.75 -16.95
CA LEU A 498 15.14 -1.95 -17.66
C LEU A 498 15.24 -2.18 -19.16
N LYS A 499 14.54 -3.21 -19.63
CA LYS A 499 14.59 -3.66 -21.03
C LYS A 499 13.71 -2.87 -21.99
N ASN A 500 12.70 -2.17 -21.47
CA ASN A 500 11.68 -1.50 -22.28
C ASN A 500 11.83 0.02 -22.17
N VAL A 501 12.77 0.59 -22.93
CA VAL A 501 13.09 2.03 -22.88
C VAL A 501 12.66 2.73 -24.17
N VAL A 502 11.99 3.87 -24.03
CA VAL A 502 11.42 4.63 -25.13
C VAL A 502 11.79 6.11 -24.99
N PHE A 503 12.55 6.64 -25.95
CA PHE A 503 12.82 8.09 -26.04
C PHE A 503 11.69 8.78 -26.79
N THR A 504 11.15 9.87 -26.21
CA THR A 504 9.98 10.56 -26.75
C THR A 504 10.08 12.08 -26.70
N ASN A 505 9.35 12.75 -27.60
CA ASN A 505 9.03 14.17 -27.50
C ASN A 505 7.50 14.33 -27.44
N CYS A 506 6.95 14.43 -26.24
CA CYS A 506 5.49 14.57 -26.05
C CYS A 506 4.91 15.92 -26.49
N VAL A 507 5.75 16.91 -26.80
CA VAL A 507 5.30 18.22 -27.30
C VAL A 507 5.07 18.15 -28.81
N ARG A 508 5.95 17.45 -29.53
CA ARG A 508 5.89 17.27 -30.99
C ARG A 508 5.27 15.94 -31.43
N ASP A 509 4.82 15.13 -30.47
CA ASP A 509 4.27 13.79 -30.68
C ASP A 509 5.25 12.81 -31.37
N GLU A 510 6.57 13.06 -31.28
CA GLU A 510 7.61 12.21 -31.86
C GLU A 510 7.81 10.97 -30.98
N ASN A 511 7.91 9.79 -31.63
CA ASN A 511 8.15 8.51 -30.97
C ASN A 511 7.09 8.07 -29.94
N ILE A 512 5.91 8.70 -29.92
CA ILE A 512 4.82 8.35 -28.99
C ILE A 512 4.07 7.07 -29.43
N GLN A 513 3.99 6.83 -30.75
CA GLN A 513 3.25 5.69 -31.34
C GLN A 513 3.70 4.32 -30.86
N GLN A 514 4.95 4.18 -30.43
CA GLN A 514 5.52 2.91 -29.98
C GLN A 514 5.12 2.54 -28.55
N VAL A 515 4.64 3.50 -27.74
CA VAL A 515 4.30 3.26 -26.33
C VAL A 515 3.12 2.31 -26.20
N ILE A 516 2.02 2.51 -26.94
CA ILE A 516 0.83 1.64 -26.84
C ILE A 516 1.13 0.21 -27.30
N PRO A 517 1.75 -0.04 -28.46
CA PRO A 517 2.13 -1.39 -28.89
C PRO A 517 3.07 -2.09 -27.90
N MET A 518 4.06 -1.38 -27.34
CA MET A 518 4.98 -1.94 -26.36
C MET A 518 4.25 -2.34 -25.07
N VAL A 519 3.41 -1.46 -24.52
CA VAL A 519 2.56 -1.78 -23.36
C VAL A 519 1.66 -2.97 -23.66
N ARG A 520 1.02 -3.01 -24.84
CA ARG A 520 0.17 -4.12 -25.23
C ARG A 520 0.94 -5.44 -25.24
N GLY A 521 2.08 -5.51 -25.93
CA GLY A 521 2.87 -6.73 -26.02
C GLY A 521 3.38 -7.20 -24.66
N LEU A 522 3.81 -6.26 -23.80
CA LEU A 522 4.24 -6.58 -22.44
C LEU A 522 3.09 -7.13 -21.60
N VAL A 523 1.91 -6.51 -21.66
CA VAL A 523 0.73 -6.96 -20.93
C VAL A 523 0.26 -8.33 -21.42
N GLU A 524 0.26 -8.58 -22.73
CA GLU A 524 -0.10 -9.86 -23.34
C GLU A 524 0.89 -10.99 -23.00
N SER A 525 2.20 -10.67 -22.93
CA SER A 525 3.24 -11.63 -22.51
C SER A 525 3.28 -11.87 -20.99
N SER A 526 2.60 -11.02 -20.22
CA SER A 526 2.55 -11.11 -18.76
C SER A 526 1.28 -11.80 -18.29
N HIS A 527 1.37 -12.49 -17.15
CA HIS A 527 0.20 -13.11 -16.55
C HIS A 527 -0.74 -12.06 -15.92
N ARG A 528 -1.93 -11.85 -16.52
CA ARG A 528 -2.99 -10.97 -16.00
C ARG A 528 -3.81 -11.67 -14.89
N TYR A 529 -3.16 -12.08 -13.80
CA TYR A 529 -3.75 -12.89 -12.71
C TYR A 529 -5.06 -12.33 -12.08
N HIS A 530 -5.38 -11.05 -12.28
CA HIS A 530 -6.55 -10.37 -11.70
C HIS A 530 -7.51 -9.75 -12.74
N ARG A 531 -7.20 -9.83 -14.05
CA ARG A 531 -7.93 -9.15 -15.13
C ARG A 531 -7.96 -9.97 -16.43
N GLN A 532 -7.88 -11.30 -16.34
CA GLN A 532 -7.84 -12.19 -17.50
C GLN A 532 -9.05 -12.04 -18.43
N GLU A 533 -10.23 -11.74 -17.88
CA GLU A 533 -11.48 -11.49 -18.63
C GLU A 533 -11.65 -10.02 -19.06
N ASN A 534 -10.78 -9.12 -18.58
CA ASN A 534 -10.87 -7.69 -18.87
C ASN A 534 -10.15 -7.37 -20.19
N LEU A 535 -10.94 -7.12 -21.23
CA LEU A 535 -10.44 -6.73 -22.56
C LEU A 535 -9.77 -5.34 -22.58
N GLU A 536 -9.93 -4.57 -21.51
CA GLU A 536 -9.39 -3.23 -21.38
C GLU A 536 -7.96 -3.23 -20.83
N TYR A 537 -7.10 -2.42 -21.42
CA TYR A 537 -5.74 -2.16 -20.94
C TYR A 537 -5.76 -0.95 -20.01
N CYS A 538 -5.16 -1.06 -18.83
CA CYS A 538 -5.02 0.06 -17.90
C CYS A 538 -3.55 0.18 -17.48
N ALA A 539 -2.94 1.35 -17.65
CA ALA A 539 -1.56 1.57 -17.20
C ALA A 539 -1.44 2.76 -16.24
N LEU A 540 -0.52 2.64 -15.27
CA LEU A 540 -0.24 3.69 -14.29
C LEU A 540 0.91 4.55 -14.81
N VAL A 541 0.70 5.85 -14.95
CA VAL A 541 1.78 6.79 -15.33
C VAL A 541 2.40 7.35 -14.07
N ILE A 542 3.70 7.09 -13.88
CA ILE A 542 4.47 7.54 -12.71
C ILE A 542 5.71 8.33 -13.17
N GLY A 543 6.46 8.90 -12.22
CA GLY A 543 7.65 9.70 -12.52
C GLY A 543 7.77 10.91 -11.60
N ILE A 544 8.98 11.46 -11.50
CA ILE A 544 9.24 12.66 -10.68
C ILE A 544 8.50 13.91 -11.25
N PRO A 545 8.37 15.02 -10.51
CA PRO A 545 7.71 16.23 -11.01
C PRO A 545 8.32 16.75 -12.31
N ASN A 546 7.51 17.39 -13.16
CA ASN A 546 7.95 18.15 -14.36
C ASN A 546 8.70 17.39 -15.48
N VAL A 547 8.75 16.05 -15.42
CA VAL A 547 9.30 15.18 -16.50
C VAL A 547 8.39 15.07 -17.72
N GLY A 548 7.10 15.38 -17.59
CA GLY A 548 6.14 15.39 -18.69
C GLY A 548 5.09 14.27 -18.68
N LYS A 549 4.76 13.69 -17.52
CA LYS A 549 3.66 12.71 -17.36
C LYS A 549 2.34 13.15 -18.03
N SER A 550 1.86 14.34 -17.70
CA SER A 550 0.62 14.88 -18.26
C SER A 550 0.76 15.21 -19.76
N SER A 551 1.96 15.58 -20.23
CA SER A 551 2.25 15.76 -21.66
C SER A 551 2.17 14.43 -22.41
N LEU A 552 2.71 13.35 -21.85
CA LEU A 552 2.62 12.00 -22.43
C LEU A 552 1.17 11.54 -22.57
N ILE A 553 0.36 11.69 -21.53
CA ILE A 553 -1.07 11.35 -21.58
C ILE A 553 -1.77 12.13 -22.70
N ASN A 554 -1.54 13.44 -22.79
CA ASN A 554 -2.15 14.28 -23.81
C ASN A 554 -1.65 13.95 -25.23
N ALA A 555 -0.38 13.58 -25.39
CA ALA A 555 0.20 13.16 -26.66
C ALA A 555 -0.45 11.85 -27.16
N LEU A 556 -0.56 10.85 -26.29
CA LEU A 556 -1.21 9.58 -26.60
C LEU A 556 -2.68 9.78 -27.01
N ARG A 557 -3.41 10.67 -26.33
CA ARG A 557 -4.80 11.01 -26.70
C ARG A 557 -4.92 11.69 -28.06
N ARG A 558 -4.03 12.63 -28.37
CA ARG A 558 -4.03 13.29 -29.69
C ARG A 558 -3.77 12.28 -30.80
N GLN A 559 -2.79 11.40 -30.58
CA GLN A 559 -2.37 10.42 -31.56
C GLN A 559 -3.43 9.34 -31.83
N HIS A 560 -4.01 8.77 -30.77
CA HIS A 560 -4.87 7.57 -30.91
C HIS A 560 -6.37 7.85 -30.83
N LEU A 561 -6.79 9.00 -30.26
CA LEU A 561 -8.21 9.38 -30.17
C LEU A 561 -8.56 10.65 -30.95
N ARG A 562 -7.55 11.41 -31.43
CA ARG A 562 -7.73 12.75 -32.00
C ARG A 562 -8.52 13.70 -31.08
N LYS A 563 -8.41 13.52 -29.76
CA LYS A 563 -9.10 14.31 -28.73
C LYS A 563 -8.17 15.35 -28.10
N GLY A 564 -8.76 16.44 -27.61
CA GLY A 564 -8.05 17.55 -26.94
C GLY A 564 -7.42 17.18 -25.58
N LYS A 565 -6.88 18.17 -24.86
CA LYS A 565 -6.16 17.97 -23.59
C LYS A 565 -7.08 17.42 -22.49
N ALA A 566 -6.68 16.33 -21.84
CA ALA A 566 -7.36 15.78 -20.64
C ALA A 566 -6.76 16.36 -19.35
N THR A 567 -5.45 16.61 -19.35
CA THR A 567 -4.69 16.96 -18.15
C THR A 567 -4.06 18.33 -18.30
N ARG A 568 -3.97 19.08 -17.18
CA ARG A 568 -3.29 20.37 -17.15
C ARG A 568 -1.78 20.17 -17.21
N VAL A 569 -1.08 21.04 -17.94
CA VAL A 569 0.38 21.02 -18.09
C VAL A 569 0.93 22.38 -17.67
N GLY A 570 1.98 22.38 -16.83
CA GLY A 570 2.75 23.59 -16.52
C GLY A 570 4.06 23.24 -15.81
N GLY A 571 4.91 24.26 -15.59
CA GLY A 571 6.29 24.09 -15.12
C GLY A 571 6.50 24.11 -13.61
N GLU A 572 5.46 24.38 -12.81
CA GLU A 572 5.59 24.38 -11.35
C GLU A 572 5.33 22.98 -10.76
N PRO A 573 6.20 22.48 -9.86
CA PRO A 573 5.94 21.24 -9.13
C PRO A 573 4.58 21.30 -8.41
N GLY A 574 3.77 20.25 -8.55
CA GLY A 574 2.47 20.14 -7.86
C GLY A 574 1.26 20.72 -8.61
N ILE A 575 1.36 20.97 -9.93
CA ILE A 575 0.23 21.35 -10.78
C ILE A 575 -0.82 20.22 -10.89
N THR A 576 -0.39 18.97 -10.98
CA THR A 576 -1.29 17.81 -10.91
C THR A 576 -1.72 17.60 -9.45
N ARG A 577 -2.83 18.24 -9.04
CA ARG A 577 -3.39 18.18 -7.67
C ARG A 577 -4.53 17.17 -7.50
N ALA A 578 -5.12 16.68 -8.60
CA ALA A 578 -6.29 15.81 -8.60
C ALA A 578 -5.90 14.31 -8.62
N VAL A 579 -6.74 13.52 -7.94
CA VAL A 579 -6.64 12.06 -7.76
C VAL A 579 -7.08 11.33 -9.04
N MET A 580 -6.21 10.48 -9.59
CA MET A 580 -6.46 9.27 -10.39
C MET A 580 -7.74 9.22 -11.24
N SER A 581 -7.94 10.22 -12.10
CA SER A 581 -8.94 10.11 -13.17
C SER A 581 -8.47 9.08 -14.20
N ARG A 582 -9.32 8.12 -14.50
CA ARG A 582 -9.08 7.14 -15.55
C ARG A 582 -9.29 7.77 -16.92
N ILE A 583 -8.21 7.99 -17.66
CA ILE A 583 -8.22 8.74 -18.92
C ILE A 583 -8.06 7.77 -20.08
N GLN A 584 -9.07 7.67 -20.94
CA GLN A 584 -8.95 6.89 -22.16
C GLN A 584 -7.92 7.52 -23.09
N VAL A 585 -7.01 6.69 -23.60
CA VAL A 585 -5.96 7.08 -24.55
C VAL A 585 -5.99 6.31 -25.85
N CYS A 586 -6.68 5.16 -25.94
CA CYS A 586 -6.85 4.42 -27.19
C CYS A 586 -8.21 3.72 -27.23
N GLU A 587 -8.77 3.57 -28.43
CA GLU A 587 -10.01 2.82 -28.67
C GLU A 587 -9.73 1.35 -29.03
N ARG A 588 -8.62 1.06 -29.73
CA ARG A 588 -8.25 -0.29 -30.16
C ARG A 588 -6.73 -0.52 -30.05
N PRO A 589 -6.26 -1.26 -29.02
CA PRO A 589 -7.06 -1.82 -27.94
C PRO A 589 -7.64 -0.73 -27.04
N LEU A 590 -8.76 -1.00 -26.38
CA LEU A 590 -9.36 -0.08 -25.44
C LEU A 590 -8.40 0.13 -24.25
N MET A 591 -7.75 1.29 -24.18
CA MET A 591 -6.67 1.57 -23.24
C MET A 591 -6.93 2.85 -22.44
N PHE A 592 -6.69 2.76 -21.13
CA PHE A 592 -6.81 3.85 -20.18
C PHE A 592 -5.49 4.07 -19.41
N LEU A 593 -5.20 5.32 -19.09
CA LEU A 593 -4.09 5.71 -18.23
C LEU A 593 -4.60 6.33 -16.94
N LEU A 594 -3.96 5.97 -15.82
CA LEU A 594 -4.14 6.64 -14.53
C LEU A 594 -3.02 7.66 -14.35
N ASP A 595 -3.37 8.95 -14.26
CA ASP A 595 -2.41 10.02 -13.96
C ASP A 595 -2.08 10.05 -12.47
N THR A 596 -0.81 10.30 -12.13
CA THR A 596 -0.35 10.44 -10.76
C THR A 596 0.44 11.73 -10.55
N PRO A 597 0.33 12.37 -9.36
CA PRO A 597 1.22 13.48 -9.02
C PRO A 597 2.68 13.00 -9.03
N GLY A 598 3.61 13.87 -9.42
CA GLY A 598 5.02 13.51 -9.42
C GLY A 598 5.57 13.27 -8.02
N VAL A 599 6.35 12.19 -7.84
CA VAL A 599 6.89 11.79 -6.52
C VAL A 599 8.42 11.71 -6.61
N LEU A 600 9.11 12.58 -5.86
CA LEU A 600 10.57 12.53 -5.68
C LEU A 600 10.95 11.48 -4.61
N ALA A 601 12.17 10.93 -4.73
CA ALA A 601 12.72 10.01 -3.73
C ALA A 601 12.95 10.75 -2.39
N PRO A 602 12.57 10.19 -1.22
CA PRO A 602 12.59 10.87 0.09
C PRO A 602 13.96 11.46 0.49
N ARG A 603 15.04 10.95 -0.10
CA ARG A 603 16.39 11.49 0.05
C ARG A 603 17.05 11.53 -1.32
N ILE A 604 17.63 12.68 -1.66
CA ILE A 604 18.50 12.84 -2.83
C ILE A 604 19.90 12.38 -2.38
N GLN A 605 20.49 11.42 -3.11
CA GLN A 605 21.69 10.71 -2.67
C GLN A 605 22.97 11.57 -2.70
N SER A 606 23.01 12.58 -3.56
CA SER A 606 24.16 13.49 -3.70
C SER A 606 23.73 14.91 -4.06
N VAL A 607 24.59 15.88 -3.74
CA VAL A 607 24.39 17.29 -4.11
C VAL A 607 24.30 17.43 -5.63
N GLU A 608 25.19 16.78 -6.37
CA GLU A 608 25.19 16.78 -7.84
C GLU A 608 23.86 16.30 -8.44
N MET A 609 23.30 15.22 -7.88
CA MET A 609 21.98 14.72 -8.29
C MET A 609 20.88 15.76 -8.02
N GLY A 610 20.95 16.46 -6.89
CA GLY A 610 20.04 17.56 -6.56
C GLY A 610 20.14 18.73 -7.54
N LEU A 611 21.36 19.10 -7.94
CA LEU A 611 21.62 20.15 -8.93
C LEU A 611 21.06 19.76 -10.31
N LYS A 612 21.29 18.52 -10.76
CA LYS A 612 20.73 17.99 -12.01
C LYS A 612 19.19 17.99 -12.02
N LEU A 613 18.57 17.55 -10.93
CA LEU A 613 17.12 17.59 -10.74
C LEU A 613 16.57 19.02 -10.80
N ALA A 614 17.23 19.96 -10.10
CA ALA A 614 16.89 21.38 -10.16
C ALA A 614 17.05 21.95 -11.57
N LEU A 615 18.13 21.66 -12.30
CA LEU A 615 18.31 22.10 -13.70
C LEU A 615 17.16 21.63 -14.60
N CYS A 616 16.70 20.39 -14.41
CA CYS A 616 15.56 19.85 -15.14
C CYS A 616 14.20 20.41 -14.70
N GLY A 617 14.17 21.22 -13.64
CA GLY A 617 12.98 21.87 -13.08
C GLY A 617 12.13 20.94 -12.23
N THR A 618 12.67 19.82 -11.76
CA THR A 618 11.93 18.84 -10.94
C THR A 618 11.94 19.21 -9.46
N VAL A 619 12.94 20.00 -9.05
CA VAL A 619 13.09 20.66 -7.74
C VAL A 619 13.04 22.18 -7.96
N LEU A 620 12.49 22.92 -7.00
CA LEU A 620 12.36 24.39 -7.07
C LEU A 620 13.73 25.08 -7.00
N ASP A 621 14.00 25.98 -7.95
CA ASP A 621 15.29 26.66 -8.14
C ASP A 621 15.79 27.38 -6.89
N HIS A 622 14.89 28.09 -6.19
CA HIS A 622 15.23 28.86 -4.99
C HIS A 622 15.68 28.00 -3.80
N LEU A 623 15.42 26.68 -3.81
CA LEU A 623 15.91 25.77 -2.77
C LEU A 623 17.42 25.53 -2.88
N VAL A 624 17.97 25.68 -4.09
CA VAL A 624 19.40 25.57 -4.38
C VAL A 624 20.06 26.96 -4.43
N GLY A 625 19.34 27.94 -4.99
CA GLY A 625 19.89 29.24 -5.36
C GLY A 625 20.08 29.33 -6.87
N GLU A 626 19.46 30.33 -7.49
CA GLU A 626 19.43 30.50 -8.96
C GLU A 626 20.83 30.72 -9.53
N GLU A 627 21.65 31.51 -8.83
CA GLU A 627 23.04 31.80 -9.22
C GLU A 627 23.93 30.56 -9.10
N THR A 628 23.84 29.81 -7.98
CA THR A 628 24.55 28.54 -7.79
C THR A 628 24.19 27.51 -8.85
N LEU A 629 22.91 27.43 -9.22
CA LEU A 629 22.43 26.51 -10.23
C LEU A 629 22.92 26.92 -11.64
N ALA A 630 22.96 28.23 -11.92
CA ALA A 630 23.51 28.77 -13.15
C ALA A 630 25.02 28.52 -13.26
N ASP A 631 25.75 28.61 -12.14
CA ASP A 631 27.17 28.30 -12.06
C ASP A 631 27.44 26.82 -12.36
N TYR A 632 26.69 25.92 -11.70
CA TYR A 632 26.79 24.49 -11.97
C TYR A 632 26.45 24.14 -13.43
N LEU A 633 25.47 24.81 -14.03
CA LEU A 633 25.16 24.67 -15.45
C LEU A 633 26.33 25.12 -16.33
N LEU A 634 26.92 26.29 -16.06
CA LEU A 634 28.06 26.82 -16.80
C LEU A 634 29.24 25.85 -16.73
N TYR A 635 29.58 25.39 -15.52
CA TYR A 635 30.60 24.36 -15.30
C TYR A 635 30.33 23.10 -16.14
N THR A 636 29.10 22.59 -16.12
CA THR A 636 28.73 21.38 -16.88
C THR A 636 28.86 21.59 -18.38
N LEU A 637 28.39 22.73 -18.90
CA LEU A 637 28.49 23.10 -20.31
C LEU A 637 29.95 23.18 -20.77
N ASN A 638 30.81 23.88 -20.02
CA ASN A 638 32.23 24.02 -20.36
C ASN A 638 32.97 22.67 -20.27
N ARG A 639 32.72 21.89 -19.22
CA ARG A 639 33.29 20.54 -19.06
C ARG A 639 32.91 19.62 -20.23
N HIS A 640 31.70 19.75 -20.76
CA HIS A 640 31.24 18.97 -21.92
C HIS A 640 31.59 19.60 -23.27
N GLN A 641 32.30 20.74 -23.27
CA GLN A 641 32.68 21.52 -24.46
C GLN A 641 31.46 22.02 -25.27
N LEU A 642 30.40 22.41 -24.56
CA LEU A 642 29.14 22.90 -25.12
C LEU A 642 29.05 24.43 -24.97
N PHE A 643 29.53 25.15 -25.98
CA PHE A 643 29.65 26.61 -25.95
C PHE A 643 28.47 27.37 -26.58
N GLY A 644 27.30 26.73 -26.72
CA GLY A 644 26.11 27.36 -27.31
C GLY A 644 25.68 28.65 -26.60
N TYR A 645 25.96 28.76 -25.30
CA TYR A 645 25.69 29.97 -24.52
C TYR A 645 26.55 31.17 -24.91
N VAL A 646 27.79 30.94 -25.37
CA VAL A 646 28.69 32.01 -25.83
C VAL A 646 28.08 32.68 -27.05
N GLN A 647 27.59 31.89 -28.00
CA GLN A 647 26.94 32.40 -29.20
C GLN A 647 25.58 33.02 -28.88
N HIS A 648 24.77 32.37 -28.04
CA HIS A 648 23.42 32.84 -27.68
C HIS A 648 23.44 34.23 -27.01
N TYR A 649 24.36 34.42 -26.05
CA TYR A 649 24.51 35.69 -25.34
C TYR A 649 25.56 36.62 -25.96
N GLY A 650 26.23 36.23 -27.04
CA GLY A 650 27.28 37.01 -27.70
C GLY A 650 28.44 37.39 -26.78
N LEU A 651 28.95 36.42 -26.03
CA LEU A 651 30.15 36.55 -25.21
C LEU A 651 31.42 36.47 -26.09
N ASP A 652 32.51 37.11 -25.64
CA ASP A 652 33.80 37.09 -26.36
C ASP A 652 34.43 35.69 -26.45
N GLY A 653 34.06 34.80 -25.52
CA GLY A 653 34.56 33.43 -25.44
C GLY A 653 33.96 32.68 -24.25
N ALA A 654 34.31 31.40 -24.13
CA ALA A 654 33.94 30.60 -22.97
C ALA A 654 34.68 31.07 -21.72
N CYS A 655 34.02 31.04 -20.56
CA CYS A 655 34.64 31.36 -19.28
C CYS A 655 34.04 30.54 -18.14
N ASP A 656 34.82 30.31 -17.08
CA ASP A 656 34.42 29.56 -15.87
C ASP A 656 33.99 30.48 -14.72
N ASP A 657 33.77 31.77 -14.97
CA ASP A 657 33.25 32.74 -13.99
C ASP A 657 31.78 33.06 -14.28
N ILE A 658 30.89 32.49 -13.47
CA ILE A 658 29.46 32.73 -13.58
C ILE A 658 29.09 34.21 -13.40
N THR A 659 29.82 34.96 -12.57
CA THR A 659 29.53 36.38 -12.30
C THR A 659 29.72 37.20 -13.58
N ARG A 660 30.78 36.90 -14.34
CA ARG A 660 31.04 37.53 -15.63
C ARG A 660 29.94 37.21 -16.65
N VAL A 661 29.53 35.94 -16.74
CA VAL A 661 28.44 35.50 -17.62
C VAL A 661 27.14 36.22 -17.24
N LEU A 662 26.72 36.13 -15.97
CA LEU A 662 25.47 36.72 -15.51
C LEU A 662 25.46 38.25 -15.62
N LYS A 663 26.60 38.92 -15.42
CA LYS A 663 26.72 40.37 -15.68
C LYS A 663 26.45 40.69 -17.14
N HIS A 664 27.03 39.95 -18.07
CA HIS A 664 26.80 40.17 -19.50
C HIS A 664 25.35 39.88 -19.89
N VAL A 665 24.78 38.77 -19.41
CA VAL A 665 23.36 38.42 -19.61
C VAL A 665 22.45 39.52 -19.07
N ALA A 666 22.71 40.02 -17.86
CA ALA A 666 21.92 41.08 -17.23
C ALA A 666 21.94 42.38 -18.05
N VAL A 667 23.10 42.81 -18.51
CA VAL A 667 23.25 44.02 -19.34
C VAL A 667 22.58 43.83 -20.69
N ARG A 668 22.86 42.72 -21.39
CA ARG A 668 22.34 42.43 -22.72
C ARG A 668 20.81 42.35 -22.76
N LEU A 669 20.20 41.77 -21.72
CA LEU A 669 18.75 41.58 -21.62
C LEU A 669 18.04 42.70 -20.82
N GLY A 670 18.76 43.74 -20.39
CA GLY A 670 18.21 44.83 -19.61
C GLY A 670 17.70 44.42 -18.21
N LYS A 671 18.17 43.30 -17.64
CA LYS A 671 17.81 42.85 -16.29
C LYS A 671 18.61 43.65 -15.26
N THR A 672 18.18 44.88 -14.98
CA THR A 672 18.81 45.78 -14.00
C THR A 672 17.82 46.16 -12.91
N HIS A 673 18.32 46.57 -11.74
CA HIS A 673 17.51 47.13 -10.66
C HIS A 673 18.16 48.40 -10.11
N LYS A 674 17.35 49.28 -9.50
CA LYS A 674 17.85 50.50 -8.84
C LYS A 674 18.13 50.20 -7.37
N VAL A 675 19.34 50.47 -6.91
CA VAL A 675 19.73 50.37 -5.49
C VAL A 675 20.06 51.76 -4.98
N LYS A 676 19.58 52.10 -3.78
CA LYS A 676 20.07 53.26 -3.05
C LYS A 676 21.38 52.91 -2.39
N VAL A 677 22.46 53.57 -2.79
CA VAL A 677 23.78 53.40 -2.18
C VAL A 677 24.01 54.60 -1.28
N LEU A 678 24.33 54.31 -0.01
CA LEU A 678 24.74 55.33 0.95
C LEU A 678 26.14 55.79 0.54
N THR A 679 26.23 56.92 -0.11
CA THR A 679 27.51 57.61 -0.28
C THR A 679 27.68 58.51 0.94
N GLY A 680 28.93 58.79 1.36
CA GLY A 680 29.21 59.70 2.49
C GLY A 680 28.62 61.13 2.33
N THR A 681 27.96 61.41 1.21
CA THR A 681 27.28 62.65 0.84
C THR A 681 25.76 62.51 0.62
N GLY A 682 25.16 61.34 0.92
CA GLY A 682 23.70 61.10 0.82
C GLY A 682 23.30 59.85 0.02
N ASP A 683 21.99 59.60 -0.06
CA ASP A 683 21.39 58.49 -0.83
C ASP A 683 21.44 58.76 -2.34
N VAL A 684 22.22 57.98 -3.08
CA VAL A 684 22.26 58.02 -4.55
C VAL A 684 21.64 56.76 -5.14
N ASN A 685 20.75 56.91 -6.12
CA ASN A 685 20.20 55.77 -6.87
C ASN A 685 21.20 55.30 -7.94
N VAL A 686 21.73 54.09 -7.80
CA VAL A 686 22.63 53.45 -8.76
C VAL A 686 21.88 52.31 -9.46
N ILE A 687 22.03 52.19 -10.78
CA ILE A 687 21.51 51.06 -11.55
C ILE A 687 22.55 49.93 -11.49
N GLN A 688 22.14 48.77 -10.99
CA GLN A 688 23.00 47.59 -10.87
C GLN A 688 22.41 46.40 -11.63
N PRO A 689 23.26 45.50 -12.19
CA PRO A 689 22.82 44.23 -12.77
C PRO A 689 22.03 43.39 -11.76
N ASN A 690 20.90 42.83 -12.20
CA ASN A 690 20.10 41.92 -11.39
C ASN A 690 20.54 40.46 -11.68
N TYR A 691 21.55 39.99 -10.95
CA TYR A 691 22.13 38.65 -11.10
C TYR A 691 21.09 37.52 -10.94
N PRO A 692 20.19 37.52 -9.94
CA PRO A 692 19.14 36.49 -9.86
C PRO A 692 18.21 36.46 -11.09
N ALA A 693 17.83 37.63 -11.61
CA ALA A 693 17.00 37.70 -12.82
C ALA A 693 17.74 37.19 -14.07
N ALA A 694 19.04 37.48 -14.19
CA ALA A 694 19.88 36.95 -15.26
C ALA A 694 20.10 35.43 -15.13
N ALA A 695 20.29 34.92 -13.90
CA ALA A 695 20.43 33.50 -13.63
C ALA A 695 19.16 32.73 -14.00
N ARG A 696 17.98 33.24 -13.63
CA ARG A 696 16.69 32.68 -14.07
C ARG A 696 16.54 32.62 -15.59
N ASP A 697 16.99 33.67 -16.28
CA ASP A 697 16.98 33.70 -17.74
C ASP A 697 17.92 32.63 -18.32
N PHE A 698 19.15 32.54 -17.80
CA PHE A 698 20.14 31.54 -18.17
C PHE A 698 19.60 30.10 -18.03
N LEU A 699 19.00 29.79 -16.89
CA LEU A 699 18.37 28.51 -16.60
C LEU A 699 17.16 28.23 -17.51
N ARG A 700 16.33 29.25 -17.80
CA ARG A 700 15.19 29.13 -18.71
C ARG A 700 15.64 28.83 -20.15
N THR A 701 16.67 29.51 -20.61
CA THR A 701 17.27 29.33 -21.95
C THR A 701 17.78 27.90 -22.12
N PHE A 702 18.44 27.34 -21.10
CA PHE A 702 18.79 25.91 -21.06
C PHE A 702 17.55 25.00 -21.13
N ARG A 703 16.54 25.24 -20.27
CA ARG A 703 15.33 24.40 -20.21
C ARG A 703 14.49 24.43 -21.48
N HIS A 704 14.62 25.47 -22.30
CA HIS A 704 13.99 25.58 -23.61
C HIS A 704 14.87 25.04 -24.76
N GLY A 705 16.07 24.52 -24.48
CA GLY A 705 16.99 23.98 -25.49
C GLY A 705 17.66 25.03 -26.36
N LEU A 706 17.58 26.31 -25.99
CA LEU A 706 18.16 27.42 -26.77
C LEU A 706 19.70 27.46 -26.69
N LEU A 707 20.30 26.72 -25.75
CA LEU A 707 21.74 26.50 -25.66
C LEU A 707 22.22 25.28 -26.48
N GLY A 708 21.29 24.60 -27.18
CA GLY A 708 21.53 23.31 -27.82
C GLY A 708 21.12 22.12 -26.94
N PRO A 709 21.15 20.90 -27.50
CA PRO A 709 20.87 19.67 -26.76
C PRO A 709 21.98 19.35 -25.76
N VAL A 710 21.62 18.95 -24.53
CA VAL A 710 22.57 18.71 -23.44
C VAL A 710 22.20 17.42 -22.68
N MET A 711 23.18 16.55 -22.45
CA MET A 711 23.06 15.35 -21.63
C MET A 711 23.84 15.52 -20.31
N LEU A 712 23.15 15.73 -19.19
CA LEU A 712 23.78 15.99 -17.90
C LEU A 712 24.42 14.74 -17.26
N ASP A 713 24.00 13.54 -17.67
CA ASP A 713 24.55 12.26 -17.18
C ASP A 713 25.75 11.73 -17.96
N ARG A 714 26.31 12.55 -18.86
CA ARG A 714 27.45 12.13 -19.69
C ARG A 714 28.64 11.66 -18.86
N ASP A 715 28.90 12.29 -17.71
CA ASP A 715 29.98 11.89 -16.82
C ASP A 715 29.68 10.56 -16.11
N VAL A 716 28.41 10.28 -15.78
CA VAL A 716 27.97 9.03 -15.16
C VAL A 716 28.20 7.86 -16.13
N LEU A 717 27.85 8.05 -17.40
CA LEU A 717 28.09 7.09 -18.48
C LEU A 717 29.59 6.79 -18.71
N ARG A 718 30.47 7.75 -18.42
CA ARG A 718 31.92 7.58 -18.59
C ARG A 718 32.56 6.89 -17.39
N SER A 719 32.08 7.15 -16.16
CA SER A 719 32.59 6.49 -14.96
C SER A 719 32.30 4.99 -14.92
N SER A 720 31.16 4.52 -15.45
CA SER A 720 30.80 3.09 -15.48
C SER A 720 31.67 2.27 -16.45
N SER A 721 32.28 2.92 -17.46
CA SER A 721 33.21 2.26 -18.40
C SER A 721 34.64 2.07 -17.86
N ARG A 722 34.95 2.60 -16.67
CA ARG A 722 36.23 2.41 -15.96
C ARG A 722 36.04 1.56 -14.71
N ALA A 723 35.57 0.33 -14.89
CA ALA A 723 35.94 -0.73 -13.95
C ALA A 723 37.31 -1.24 -14.42
N ASP A 724 38.38 -0.77 -13.78
CA ASP A 724 39.73 -1.31 -13.98
C ASP A 724 39.73 -2.82 -13.65
N PRO A 725 40.51 -3.64 -14.40
CA PRO A 725 40.55 -5.10 -14.26
C PRO A 725 41.02 -5.62 -12.90
#